data_AF-A0A5N7ISP6-F1
#
_entry.id   AF-A0A5N7ISP6-F1
#
_cell.length_a   1.000
_cell.length_b   1.000
_cell.length_c   1.000
_cell.angle_alpha   90.00
_cell.angle_beta   90.00
_cell.angle_gamma   90.00
#
_symmetry.space_group_name_H-M   'P 1'
#
loop_
_entity.id
_entity.type
_entity.pdbx_description
1 polymer ?
#
loop_
_entity_poly.entity_id
_entity_poly.type
_entity_poly.pdbx_seq_one_letter_code
_entity_poly.pdbx_strand_id
1 'polypeptide(L)'
;MNKKITSTALAALMIAGSTSFSAFAAMDSGTVVIGTKAFDLAYANDPANATEISAAINAGGTVYVKDFNGNWLDNITGASINASVIPAVTYTNSKGTTQIGAGDASTVAATSEVTTAMAANALKVTFNGTVADTSKVTFDVKAVGGTAITTVVSWNTAKTEATLTKTSSFTAGDYTVAVTNNTVVLPTQTVTMSQQKIAKIQILSTKLGVTTNAKTSLQKGYATYAILDQYGVDITNGALANNVNFQTGVGTADAKKGLITITPASGLNLMTFNSGVTITANDTNTGTSATATLAVTSQLGTLTNITLTGLTNVDNKVLTAGDTTDVFYAAFTATDISGNPTTNYTLMKQGLIFSGVNDDNSLTTSSPNVTAKLVQDPNDSNKGVIEVRTNADPLTVDMPLVITAMTWTGSTSQINTTLHKQAEVYTFTLLAPADSIASGESKEIPFIALDQNGGKLTKFSDFTTDLVTFNGLIASRNNDGTLSLKNIPVLNTNGTASIPEVVSAMTKSGKYSNLTLNIQKPTVADTLSLDTTKLNTTMQAASTTGKSATQFADFGWDNGGLTLKDQYDRAIDINASENASTYKNYKVVAKSSNPTVITAGSAPALSGGKLTDGSATGVAGVGEDEIAIQSLAAGSSTVSFSVYDISQKNSAGALIFNAATKNYSDLTAIDTKTQTFTVLDDKDIKDYKIDAVTTPMYAINTLTNGVADSVIKASKLGGQIDDYKANPKVYGTTTTGSKVVLRGTPITGASSSSSDFTVYAGAAGGGNVAYDGVKIIANKFVDPAKTGSSATISVSLLGADGINHTVTTAVTSLKADPVATSIDANVDTYVPGITRLDDVVTLTPTGTDTYASLLGKTLSKYDALGNKGHVYFAPVDQYGETAFPLSQFSSLNVVDSPNGVKLQGSDYFKINSTTGAIDYSVTSGDFVTVSGTTNNGFTKTIKICFGATTSTGDATVISTAVTAINAGNATVANYANAGITGVTSTNLAAVNQAVATDRLGGLLTIDKIKADVLTVVGSPTMTTALATLNDATTVATLRTAIENTDLTLDLTVYNQLNSLNKNVVATDLLDQLSRLNKGFASKAAVQSALDASPVVAALAATIPATPAQVANNQYNTNLASIGNTLLAGKVNTVNKTLTISDTGASAITSSGVFADLKTLNVTGITFADGTLIPIVNAAPAVGTTPAVVDNYATVKAAVIKYFSDNGIKTGTKIDLTVKGTNGTVITETYSLVNGIN
;
A
#
# COMPACT_ATOMS: atom_id res chain seq x y z
N MET A 1 -54.44 -0.34 75.25
CA MET A 1 -55.71 -0.14 74.51
C MET A 1 -55.39 0.49 73.15
N ASN A 2 -56.15 0.17 72.09
CA ASN A 2 -56.28 0.88 70.79
C ASN A 2 -55.00 1.04 69.90
N LYS A 3 -54.92 0.38 68.73
CA LYS A 3 -55.36 0.81 67.35
C LYS A 3 -54.38 1.83 66.70
N LYS A 4 -53.75 1.58 65.54
CA LYS A 4 -54.25 1.61 64.11
C LYS A 4 -54.60 3.02 63.58
N ILE A 5 -54.18 3.51 62.39
CA ILE A 5 -53.20 3.03 61.36
C ILE A 5 -52.92 4.15 60.28
N THR A 6 -51.96 3.96 59.33
CA THR A 6 -51.74 4.66 58.01
C THR A 6 -51.38 6.16 57.86
N SER A 7 -50.24 6.41 57.16
CA SER A 7 -50.10 7.05 55.81
C SER A 7 -50.32 8.57 55.50
N THR A 8 -49.29 9.15 54.84
CA THR A 8 -49.28 10.12 53.71
C THR A 8 -49.65 11.62 53.81
N ALA A 9 -48.82 12.41 53.09
CA ALA A 9 -49.12 13.61 52.26
C ALA A 9 -49.09 15.06 52.82
N LEU A 10 -48.05 15.79 52.38
CA LEU A 10 -48.08 16.97 51.48
C LEU A 10 -48.67 18.34 51.92
N ALA A 11 -47.90 19.40 51.59
CA ALA A 11 -48.28 20.79 51.26
C ALA A 11 -48.73 21.81 52.33
N ALA A 12 -47.90 22.86 52.54
CA ALA A 12 -48.19 24.29 52.32
C ALA A 12 -46.89 25.11 52.61
N LEU A 13 -46.25 25.92 51.76
CA LEU A 13 -46.56 26.78 50.59
C LEU A 13 -46.63 28.29 50.95
N MET A 14 -45.65 29.08 50.48
CA MET A 14 -45.72 30.44 49.87
C MET A 14 -44.29 30.77 49.38
N ILE A 15 -43.94 30.79 48.08
CA ILE A 15 -44.28 31.71 46.97
C ILE A 15 -43.64 33.10 47.09
N ALA A 16 -42.51 33.29 46.38
CA ALA A 16 -42.13 34.48 45.59
C ALA A 16 -40.73 34.23 44.96
N GLY A 17 -40.48 34.38 43.66
CA GLY A 17 -41.40 34.61 42.55
C GLY A 17 -40.86 33.97 41.26
N SER A 18 -41.76 33.46 40.44
CA SER A 18 -41.44 32.83 39.16
C SER A 18 -40.97 33.86 38.14
N THR A 19 -39.67 33.88 37.85
CA THR A 19 -39.22 34.18 36.48
C THR A 19 -39.00 32.85 35.78
N SER A 20 -39.97 32.47 34.95
CA SER A 20 -39.79 31.38 33.99
C SER A 20 -38.73 31.81 32.98
N PHE A 21 -37.47 31.46 33.22
CA PHE A 21 -36.47 31.47 32.16
C PHE A 21 -36.96 30.48 31.10
N SER A 22 -37.32 31.02 29.94
CA SER A 22 -37.64 30.22 28.77
C SER A 22 -36.50 29.26 28.51
N ALA A 23 -36.80 27.95 28.46
CA ALA A 23 -35.86 26.97 27.95
C ALA A 23 -35.40 27.45 26.57
N PHE A 24 -34.10 27.73 26.41
CA PHE A 24 -33.56 28.13 25.12
C PHE A 24 -33.74 26.94 24.18
N ALA A 25 -34.63 27.12 23.21
CA ALA A 25 -35.09 26.05 22.33
C ALA A 25 -33.95 25.50 21.47
N ALA A 26 -34.16 24.28 20.95
CA ALA A 26 -33.46 23.79 19.77
C ALA A 26 -33.55 24.82 18.62
N MET A 27 -32.67 24.73 17.62
CA MET A 27 -32.69 25.62 16.45
C MET A 27 -34.09 25.67 15.83
N ASP A 28 -34.55 26.85 15.44
CA ASP A 28 -35.91 27.02 14.93
C ASP A 28 -36.06 26.29 13.58
N SER A 29 -37.27 25.80 13.28
CA SER A 29 -37.57 25.17 11.98
C SER A 29 -37.33 26.16 10.82
N GLY A 30 -36.69 25.70 9.74
CA GLY A 30 -36.18 26.58 8.69
C GLY A 30 -34.76 27.13 8.96
N THR A 31 -33.96 26.43 9.77
CA THR A 31 -32.53 26.76 10.00
C THR A 31 -31.62 26.01 9.02
N VAL A 32 -30.61 26.70 8.50
CA VAL A 32 -29.53 26.11 7.68
C VAL A 32 -28.23 26.11 8.47
N VAL A 33 -27.60 24.94 8.59
CA VAL A 33 -26.26 24.74 9.15
C VAL A 33 -25.25 24.71 7.99
N ILE A 34 -24.14 25.43 8.14
CA ILE A 34 -23.01 25.45 7.21
C ILE A 34 -21.72 25.31 8.04
N GLY A 35 -21.18 24.09 8.09
CA GLY A 35 -20.02 23.77 8.92
C GLY A 35 -20.29 24.02 10.41
N THR A 36 -19.70 25.07 10.99
CA THR A 36 -19.82 25.45 12.41
C THR A 36 -20.73 26.66 12.65
N LYS A 37 -21.40 27.19 11.61
CA LYS A 37 -22.38 28.28 11.72
C LYS A 37 -23.78 27.78 11.37
N ALA A 38 -24.80 28.39 11.95
CA ALA A 38 -26.19 28.12 11.61
C ALA A 38 -27.00 29.42 11.56
N PHE A 39 -27.93 29.52 10.62
CA PHE A 39 -28.73 30.72 10.38
C PHE A 39 -30.20 30.35 10.21
N ASP A 40 -31.11 31.05 10.89
CA ASP A 40 -32.55 30.91 10.63
C ASP A 40 -32.96 31.64 9.34
N LEU A 41 -34.08 31.21 8.74
CA LEU A 41 -34.59 31.83 7.50
C LEU A 41 -34.91 33.33 7.68
N ALA A 42 -35.29 33.78 8.88
CA ALA A 42 -35.56 35.19 9.13
C ALA A 42 -34.29 36.05 9.03
N TYR A 43 -33.18 35.59 9.61
CA TYR A 43 -31.87 36.24 9.54
C TYR A 43 -31.26 36.15 8.13
N ALA A 44 -31.45 35.02 7.44
CA ALA A 44 -30.98 34.83 6.07
C ALA A 44 -31.72 35.69 5.03
N ASN A 45 -32.96 36.08 5.30
CA ASN A 45 -33.76 36.95 4.43
C ASN A 45 -33.47 38.45 4.56
N ASP A 46 -32.63 38.87 5.52
CA ASP A 46 -32.20 40.27 5.64
C ASP A 46 -30.94 40.52 4.76
N PRO A 47 -31.01 41.40 3.74
CA PRO A 47 -29.88 41.71 2.88
C PRO A 47 -28.63 42.22 3.60
N ALA A 48 -28.76 42.79 4.80
CA ALA A 48 -27.62 43.26 5.60
C ALA A 48 -26.69 42.11 6.04
N ASN A 49 -27.21 40.89 6.18
CA ASN A 49 -26.47 39.73 6.69
C ASN A 49 -25.76 38.92 5.59
N ALA A 50 -25.99 39.27 4.31
CA ALA A 50 -25.49 38.51 3.16
C ALA A 50 -23.96 38.32 3.17
N THR A 51 -23.19 39.28 3.71
CA THR A 51 -21.72 39.20 3.81
C THR A 51 -21.27 38.11 4.78
N GLU A 52 -21.92 37.97 5.95
CA GLU A 52 -21.56 36.93 6.93
C GLU A 52 -21.93 35.53 6.40
N ILE A 53 -23.10 35.39 5.78
CA ILE A 53 -23.57 34.13 5.22
C ILE A 53 -22.67 33.71 4.04
N SER A 54 -22.27 34.65 3.17
CA SER A 54 -21.32 34.40 2.09
C SER A 54 -19.94 33.98 2.62
N ALA A 55 -19.47 34.57 3.73
CA ALA A 55 -18.22 34.16 4.37
C ALA A 55 -18.30 32.74 4.94
N ALA A 56 -19.45 32.33 5.50
CA ALA A 56 -19.68 30.96 5.96
C ALA A 56 -19.72 29.95 4.80
N ILE A 57 -20.37 30.30 3.68
CA ILE A 57 -20.38 29.48 2.46
C ILE A 57 -18.96 29.30 1.90
N ASN A 58 -18.19 30.39 1.82
CA ASN A 58 -16.81 30.38 1.31
C ASN A 58 -15.83 29.60 2.21
N ALA A 59 -16.10 29.51 3.52
CA ALA A 59 -15.33 28.67 4.44
C ALA A 59 -15.61 27.17 4.26
N GLY A 60 -16.76 26.81 3.68
CA GLY A 60 -17.17 25.44 3.41
C GLY A 60 -17.58 24.63 4.64
N GLY A 61 -17.91 23.37 4.41
CA GLY A 61 -18.36 22.42 5.44
C GLY A 61 -19.56 21.59 4.97
N THR A 62 -20.01 20.65 5.80
CA THR A 62 -21.28 19.96 5.57
C THR A 62 -22.45 20.93 5.76
N VAL A 63 -23.49 20.75 4.94
CA VAL A 63 -24.69 21.59 4.95
C VAL A 63 -25.90 20.74 5.33
N TYR A 64 -26.60 21.17 6.38
CA TYR A 64 -27.82 20.52 6.87
C TYR A 64 -28.94 21.54 6.95
N VAL A 65 -30.17 21.10 6.68
CA VAL A 65 -31.36 21.97 6.71
C VAL A 65 -32.38 21.37 7.67
N LYS A 66 -32.87 22.18 8.60
CA LYS A 66 -34.03 21.82 9.43
C LYS A 66 -35.29 22.22 8.68
N ASP A 67 -36.11 21.25 8.27
CA ASP A 67 -37.35 21.51 7.55
C ASP A 67 -38.39 22.23 8.43
N PHE A 68 -39.48 22.70 7.82
CA PHE A 68 -40.56 23.36 8.57
C PHE A 68 -41.36 22.43 9.51
N ASN A 69 -41.20 21.11 9.36
CA ASN A 69 -41.79 20.10 10.25
C ASN A 69 -40.86 19.78 11.45
N GLY A 70 -39.64 20.31 11.48
CA GLY A 70 -38.63 20.10 12.52
C GLY A 70 -37.66 18.93 12.26
N ASN A 71 -37.73 18.27 11.10
CA ASN A 71 -36.81 17.21 10.72
C ASN A 71 -35.48 17.78 10.22
N TRP A 72 -34.38 17.10 10.49
CA TRP A 72 -33.09 17.43 9.88
C TRP A 72 -32.95 16.70 8.54
N LEU A 73 -32.51 17.42 7.51
CA LEU A 73 -32.25 16.94 6.16
C LEU A 73 -30.78 17.16 5.78
N ASP A 74 -30.18 16.17 5.14
CA ASP A 74 -28.88 16.32 4.48
C ASP A 74 -29.06 17.03 3.12
N ASN A 75 -28.31 18.10 2.88
CA ASN A 75 -28.50 18.96 1.70
C ASN A 75 -28.08 18.29 0.37
N ILE A 76 -27.28 17.23 0.40
CA ILE A 76 -26.80 16.52 -0.81
C ILE A 76 -27.80 15.43 -1.20
N THR A 77 -28.29 14.68 -0.22
CA THR A 77 -29.14 13.49 -0.43
C THR A 77 -30.64 13.76 -0.29
N GLY A 78 -31.03 14.86 0.37
CA GLY A 78 -32.42 15.17 0.72
C GLY A 78 -33.05 14.20 1.73
N ALA A 79 -32.27 13.27 2.30
CA ALA A 79 -32.75 12.27 3.23
C ALA A 79 -32.92 12.85 4.65
N SER A 80 -33.91 12.34 5.38
CA SER A 80 -34.08 12.65 6.81
C SER A 80 -32.97 11.98 7.64
N ILE A 81 -32.32 12.78 8.47
CA ILE A 81 -31.16 12.40 9.29
C ILE A 81 -31.43 12.65 10.77
N ASN A 82 -30.74 11.92 11.64
CA ASN A 82 -30.88 12.09 13.09
C ASN A 82 -30.19 13.39 13.54
N ALA A 83 -30.81 14.15 14.45
CA ALA A 83 -30.22 15.36 15.03
C ALA A 83 -28.79 15.13 15.59
N SER A 84 -28.46 13.91 16.04
CA SER A 84 -27.14 13.53 16.56
C SER A 84 -25.97 13.73 15.59
N VAL A 85 -26.20 13.84 14.26
CA VAL A 85 -25.13 14.11 13.29
C VAL A 85 -24.87 15.61 13.08
N ILE A 86 -25.71 16.48 13.65
CA ILE A 86 -25.55 17.93 13.54
C ILE A 86 -24.40 18.39 14.45
N PRO A 87 -23.38 19.09 13.92
CA PRO A 87 -22.24 19.56 14.71
C PRO A 87 -22.64 20.64 15.72
N ALA A 88 -21.72 20.98 16.64
CA ALA A 88 -21.90 22.15 17.48
C ALA A 88 -21.75 23.43 16.62
N VAL A 89 -22.71 24.35 16.74
CA VAL A 89 -22.84 25.51 15.85
C VAL A 89 -23.02 26.81 16.61
N THR A 90 -22.48 27.88 16.05
CA THR A 90 -22.87 29.26 16.39
C THR A 90 -24.15 29.57 15.61
N TYR A 91 -25.29 29.54 16.27
CA TYR A 91 -26.61 29.81 15.71
C TYR A 91 -26.92 31.31 15.80
N THR A 92 -27.26 31.92 14.69
CA THR A 92 -27.66 33.34 14.63
C THR A 92 -29.06 33.45 14.05
N ASN A 93 -29.92 34.18 14.75
CA ASN A 93 -31.28 34.50 14.31
C ASN A 93 -31.59 35.98 14.53
N SER A 94 -32.81 36.39 14.20
CA SER A 94 -33.34 37.76 14.42
C SER A 94 -33.28 38.28 15.87
N LYS A 95 -32.97 37.44 16.88
CA LYS A 95 -32.85 37.81 18.29
C LYS A 95 -31.39 37.89 18.76
N GLY A 96 -30.42 37.53 17.91
CA GLY A 96 -28.98 37.52 18.20
C GLY A 96 -28.30 36.18 17.95
N THR A 97 -27.09 36.03 18.49
CA THR A 97 -26.26 34.83 18.33
C THR A 97 -26.19 34.02 19.62
N THR A 98 -26.39 32.72 19.53
CA THR A 98 -26.26 31.74 20.62
C THR A 98 -25.39 30.55 20.20
N GLN A 99 -24.83 29.84 21.18
CA GLN A 99 -24.14 28.58 20.90
C GLN A 99 -25.12 27.42 21.09
N ILE A 100 -25.19 26.54 20.09
CA ILE A 100 -25.93 25.27 20.17
C ILE A 100 -24.90 24.14 20.12
N GLY A 101 -25.06 23.15 20.99
CA GLY A 101 -24.21 21.97 21.06
C GLY A 101 -24.50 21.00 19.91
N ALA A 102 -23.58 20.07 19.69
CA ALA A 102 -23.82 18.96 18.76
C ALA A 102 -25.09 18.19 19.17
N GLY A 103 -25.84 17.70 18.20
CA GLY A 103 -27.13 17.07 18.46
C GLY A 103 -28.34 18.03 18.50
N ASP A 104 -28.18 19.29 18.07
CA ASP A 104 -29.19 20.36 18.25
C ASP A 104 -29.55 20.58 19.73
N ALA A 105 -28.56 20.40 20.61
CA ALA A 105 -28.70 20.44 22.06
C ALA A 105 -28.37 21.83 22.62
N SER A 106 -29.33 22.47 23.26
CA SER A 106 -29.17 23.80 23.89
C SER A 106 -28.06 23.81 24.95
N THR A 107 -27.05 24.69 24.82
CA THR A 107 -25.99 24.83 25.84
C THR A 107 -26.38 25.90 26.85
N VAL A 108 -26.84 25.46 28.03
CA VAL A 108 -27.08 26.34 29.18
C VAL A 108 -25.76 26.89 29.71
N ALA A 109 -25.68 28.19 29.93
CA ALA A 109 -24.57 28.80 30.67
C ALA A 109 -24.61 28.29 32.12
N ALA A 110 -23.71 27.37 32.45
CA ALA A 110 -23.68 26.66 33.72
C ALA A 110 -23.64 27.60 34.95
N THR A 111 -24.74 27.64 35.69
CA THR A 111 -24.87 28.36 36.97
C THR A 111 -24.47 27.45 38.13
N SER A 112 -23.82 28.00 39.16
CA SER A 112 -23.51 27.29 40.39
C SER A 112 -24.76 27.20 41.26
N GLU A 113 -25.19 25.99 41.60
CA GLU A 113 -26.47 25.74 42.26
C GLU A 113 -26.30 25.44 43.75
N VAL A 114 -25.45 24.46 44.09
CA VAL A 114 -25.26 24.00 45.47
C VAL A 114 -23.76 23.82 45.77
N THR A 115 -23.33 24.31 46.92
CA THR A 115 -22.03 23.94 47.53
C THR A 115 -22.28 23.06 48.74
N THR A 116 -21.68 21.87 48.79
CA THR A 116 -21.79 20.93 49.91
C THR A 116 -20.42 20.53 50.45
N ALA A 117 -20.38 20.12 51.72
CA ALA A 117 -19.21 19.47 52.31
C ALA A 117 -19.07 18.06 51.71
N MET A 118 -17.94 17.76 51.08
CA MET A 118 -17.68 16.46 50.44
C MET A 118 -16.72 15.59 51.25
N ALA A 119 -15.78 16.22 51.96
CA ALA A 119 -14.87 15.58 52.90
C ALA A 119 -14.43 16.61 53.96
N ALA A 120 -13.81 16.16 55.05
CA ALA A 120 -13.29 17.08 56.07
C ALA A 120 -12.29 18.13 55.54
N ASN A 121 -11.65 17.90 54.38
CA ASN A 121 -10.76 18.83 53.68
C ASN A 121 -11.25 19.25 52.28
N ALA A 122 -12.48 18.91 51.86
CA ALA A 122 -12.96 19.18 50.50
C ALA A 122 -14.42 19.64 50.44
N LEU A 123 -14.67 20.64 49.60
CA LEU A 123 -16.00 21.15 49.26
C LEU A 123 -16.33 20.73 47.81
N LYS A 124 -17.60 20.42 47.54
CA LYS A 124 -18.12 20.16 46.19
C LYS A 124 -19.01 21.31 45.76
N VAL A 125 -18.79 21.83 44.56
CA VAL A 125 -19.65 22.80 43.88
C VAL A 125 -20.30 22.12 42.69
N THR A 126 -21.63 22.05 42.68
CA THR A 126 -22.42 21.49 41.58
C THR A 126 -22.99 22.60 40.70
N PHE A 127 -22.87 22.44 39.39
CA PHE A 127 -23.41 23.34 38.39
C PHE A 127 -24.63 22.73 37.69
N ASN A 128 -25.64 23.55 37.40
CA ASN A 128 -26.88 23.14 36.71
C ASN A 128 -26.68 23.05 35.18
N GLY A 129 -25.53 22.51 34.75
CA GLY A 129 -25.10 22.43 33.36
C GLY A 129 -23.60 22.18 33.22
N THR A 130 -23.18 21.73 32.04
CA THR A 130 -21.76 21.48 31.72
C THR A 130 -20.99 22.78 31.51
N VAL A 131 -19.89 22.95 32.24
CA VAL A 131 -18.97 24.08 32.05
C VAL A 131 -18.11 23.83 30.81
N ALA A 132 -18.24 24.67 29.79
CA ALA A 132 -17.50 24.52 28.53
C ALA A 132 -15.97 24.60 28.72
N ASP A 133 -15.51 25.66 29.39
CA ASP A 133 -14.10 25.94 29.66
C ASP A 133 -13.87 26.12 31.17
N THR A 134 -13.28 25.09 31.78
CA THR A 134 -12.99 25.03 33.21
C THR A 134 -11.80 25.89 33.64
N SER A 135 -10.97 26.37 32.70
CA SER A 135 -9.82 27.23 33.00
C SER A 135 -10.24 28.67 33.34
N LYS A 136 -11.44 29.08 32.92
CA LYS A 136 -12.02 30.41 33.17
C LYS A 136 -12.85 30.49 34.45
N VAL A 137 -12.98 29.40 35.21
CA VAL A 137 -13.75 29.39 36.46
C VAL A 137 -12.82 29.57 37.66
N THR A 138 -13.06 30.61 38.46
CA THR A 138 -12.32 30.90 39.68
C THR A 138 -13.22 30.75 40.91
N PHE A 139 -12.64 30.24 42.00
CA PHE A 139 -13.31 29.99 43.27
C PHE A 139 -12.59 30.76 44.38
N ASP A 140 -13.32 31.56 45.13
CA ASP A 140 -12.83 32.26 46.32
C ASP A 140 -13.52 31.69 47.55
N VAL A 141 -12.77 30.92 48.35
CA VAL A 141 -13.25 30.21 49.54
C VAL A 141 -12.79 30.97 50.78
N LYS A 142 -13.72 31.35 51.66
CA LYS A 142 -13.43 32.07 52.91
C LYS A 142 -14.15 31.41 54.08
N ALA A 143 -13.58 31.48 55.28
CA ALA A 143 -14.41 31.34 56.49
C ALA A 143 -15.34 32.57 56.57
N VAL A 144 -16.55 32.43 57.10
CA VAL A 144 -17.48 33.57 57.25
C VAL A 144 -16.80 34.68 58.08
N GLY A 145 -16.56 35.85 57.46
CA GLY A 145 -15.85 36.99 58.07
C GLY A 145 -14.31 36.88 58.12
N GLY A 146 -13.71 35.85 57.51
CA GLY A 146 -12.27 35.59 57.53
C GLY A 146 -11.53 35.87 56.21
N THR A 147 -10.24 35.56 56.19
CA THR A 147 -9.36 35.64 55.00
C THR A 147 -9.59 34.48 54.02
N ALA A 148 -9.18 34.68 52.76
CA ALA A 148 -9.25 33.66 51.71
C ALA A 148 -8.41 32.42 52.05
N ILE A 149 -8.91 31.26 51.62
CA ILE A 149 -8.35 29.93 51.86
C ILE A 149 -7.95 29.35 50.51
N THR A 150 -6.66 29.02 50.36
CA THR A 150 -6.15 28.39 49.14
C THR A 150 -6.69 26.96 49.01
N THR A 151 -7.29 26.65 47.87
CA THR A 151 -7.77 25.31 47.49
C THR A 151 -7.25 24.91 46.12
N VAL A 152 -7.03 23.61 45.91
CA VAL A 152 -6.78 23.01 44.59
C VAL A 152 -8.12 22.59 43.98
N VAL A 153 -8.34 22.90 42.71
CA VAL A 153 -9.58 22.62 41.98
C VAL A 153 -9.40 21.38 41.09
N SER A 154 -10.31 20.42 41.19
CA SER A 154 -10.42 19.30 40.23
C SER A 154 -11.86 19.16 39.73
N TRP A 155 -12.02 18.79 38.45
CA TRP A 155 -13.33 18.68 37.80
C TRP A 155 -13.68 17.23 37.50
N ASN A 156 -14.97 16.91 37.50
CA ASN A 156 -15.46 15.63 36.98
C ASN A 156 -15.41 15.59 35.43
N THR A 157 -15.44 14.39 34.83
CA THR A 157 -15.35 14.21 33.37
C THR A 157 -16.47 14.94 32.61
N ALA A 158 -17.67 15.06 33.20
CA ALA A 158 -18.81 15.76 32.63
C ALA A 158 -18.74 17.30 32.73
N LYS A 159 -17.72 17.83 33.43
CA LYS A 159 -17.53 19.25 33.77
C LYS A 159 -18.78 19.91 34.41
N THR A 160 -19.56 19.14 35.17
CA THR A 160 -20.74 19.61 35.92
C THR A 160 -20.46 19.81 37.40
N GLU A 161 -19.31 19.33 37.89
CA GLU A 161 -18.97 19.34 39.31
C GLU A 161 -17.48 19.70 39.50
N ALA A 162 -17.23 20.65 40.41
CA ALA A 162 -15.88 21.02 40.84
C ALA A 162 -15.67 20.63 42.30
N THR A 163 -14.51 20.01 42.58
CA THR A 163 -14.04 19.70 43.93
C THR A 163 -12.96 20.70 44.33
N LEU A 164 -13.15 21.36 45.46
CA LEU A 164 -12.23 22.33 46.06
C LEU A 164 -11.53 21.68 47.26
N THR A 165 -10.27 21.29 47.09
CA THR A 165 -9.52 20.53 48.10
C THR A 165 -8.51 21.42 48.83
N LYS A 166 -8.52 21.37 50.16
CA LYS A 166 -7.53 22.01 51.03
C LYS A 166 -6.49 20.98 51.49
N THR A 167 -5.24 21.43 51.68
CA THR A 167 -4.13 20.59 52.16
C THR A 167 -4.28 20.12 53.61
N SER A 168 -5.06 20.83 54.42
CA SER A 168 -5.49 20.43 55.76
C SER A 168 -7.02 20.32 55.81
N SER A 169 -7.56 19.62 56.80
CA SER A 169 -8.99 19.70 57.10
C SER A 169 -9.43 21.15 57.37
N PHE A 170 -10.70 21.42 57.08
CA PHE A 170 -11.40 22.61 57.55
C PHE A 170 -11.69 22.48 59.04
N THR A 171 -11.56 23.57 59.79
CA THR A 171 -12.06 23.65 61.17
C THR A 171 -13.58 23.73 61.14
N ALA A 172 -14.26 23.23 62.18
CA ALA A 172 -15.72 23.31 62.27
C ALA A 172 -16.18 24.79 62.25
N GLY A 173 -17.24 25.08 61.50
CA GLY A 173 -17.74 26.44 61.25
C GLY A 173 -18.26 26.63 59.83
N ASP A 174 -18.75 27.84 59.53
CA ASP A 174 -19.33 28.18 58.23
C ASP A 174 -18.30 28.82 57.29
N TYR A 175 -18.39 28.45 56.01
CA TYR A 175 -17.53 28.93 54.93
C TYR A 175 -18.36 29.45 53.76
N THR A 176 -17.89 30.50 53.11
CA THR A 176 -18.47 31.01 51.86
C THR A 176 -17.63 30.59 50.67
N VAL A 177 -18.30 30.24 49.57
CA VAL A 177 -17.69 29.98 48.27
C VAL A 177 -18.31 30.93 47.25
N ALA A 178 -17.52 31.87 46.76
CA ALA A 178 -17.87 32.73 45.64
C ALA A 178 -17.27 32.14 44.35
N VAL A 179 -18.07 32.07 43.29
CA VAL A 179 -17.68 31.49 42.00
C VAL A 179 -17.78 32.56 40.92
N THR A 180 -16.74 32.73 40.12
CA THR A 180 -16.78 33.57 38.91
C THR A 180 -16.47 32.69 37.71
N ASN A 181 -17.34 32.72 36.70
CA ASN A 181 -17.14 32.04 35.42
C ASN A 181 -16.85 33.10 34.35
N ASN A 182 -15.59 33.22 33.94
CA ASN A 182 -15.08 34.29 33.08
C ASN A 182 -15.35 35.69 33.68
N THR A 183 -16.33 36.43 33.14
CA THR A 183 -16.77 37.75 33.64
C THR A 183 -18.05 37.69 34.46
N VAL A 184 -18.70 36.53 34.58
CA VAL A 184 -19.98 36.35 35.27
C VAL A 184 -19.74 35.91 36.70
N VAL A 185 -20.03 36.80 37.66
CA VAL A 185 -20.02 36.49 39.09
C VAL A 185 -21.33 35.79 39.45
N LEU A 186 -21.22 34.60 40.05
CA LEU A 186 -22.37 33.78 40.48
C LEU A 186 -22.69 34.03 41.97
N PRO A 187 -23.89 33.67 42.45
CA PRO A 187 -24.25 33.80 43.85
C PRO A 187 -23.25 33.11 44.79
N THR A 188 -22.88 33.79 45.87
CA THR A 188 -21.99 33.24 46.91
C THR A 188 -22.79 32.28 47.81
N GLN A 189 -22.37 31.02 47.86
CA GLN A 189 -23.02 29.99 48.67
C GLN A 189 -22.31 29.81 50.02
N THR A 190 -23.07 29.49 51.07
CA THR A 190 -22.52 29.18 52.41
C THR A 190 -22.62 27.68 52.69
N VAL A 191 -21.57 27.10 53.25
CA VAL A 191 -21.47 25.67 53.59
C VAL A 191 -20.92 25.49 55.02
N THR A 192 -21.63 24.70 55.82
CA THR A 192 -21.24 24.39 57.21
C THR A 192 -20.34 23.16 57.27
N MET A 193 -19.13 23.32 57.82
CA MET A 193 -18.23 22.20 58.12
C MET A 193 -18.42 21.74 59.57
N SER A 194 -18.60 20.43 59.74
CA SER A 194 -18.69 19.78 61.05
C SER A 194 -17.35 19.14 61.42
N GLN A 195 -17.06 19.00 62.72
CA GLN A 195 -15.86 18.30 63.16
C GLN A 195 -15.87 16.84 62.68
N GLN A 196 -14.77 16.37 62.09
CA GLN A 196 -14.66 15.00 61.57
C GLN A 196 -14.77 13.98 62.70
N LYS A 197 -15.66 13.00 62.54
CA LYS A 197 -15.91 11.90 63.49
C LYS A 197 -16.24 10.61 62.75
N ILE A 198 -16.06 9.47 63.41
CA ILE A 198 -16.56 8.19 62.92
C ILE A 198 -18.09 8.26 62.86
N ALA A 199 -18.67 7.87 61.72
CA ALA A 199 -20.13 7.79 61.56
C ALA A 199 -20.61 6.40 61.17
N LYS A 200 -19.74 5.56 60.59
CA LYS A 200 -20.07 4.18 60.24
C LYS A 200 -18.84 3.29 60.34
N ILE A 201 -19.01 2.09 60.89
CA ILE A 201 -18.03 1.00 60.79
C ILE A 201 -18.65 -0.08 59.92
N GLN A 202 -17.87 -0.71 59.06
CA GLN A 202 -18.31 -1.81 58.19
C GLN A 202 -17.28 -2.94 58.22
N ILE A 203 -17.71 -4.14 58.57
CA ILE A 203 -16.96 -5.37 58.29
C ILE A 203 -17.32 -5.75 56.86
N LEU A 204 -16.32 -5.82 55.97
CA LEU A 204 -16.51 -5.97 54.53
C LEU A 204 -16.55 -7.45 54.12
N SER A 205 -15.68 -8.28 54.70
CA SER A 205 -15.69 -9.72 54.43
C SER A 205 -16.98 -10.37 54.91
N THR A 206 -17.53 -11.27 54.11
CA THR A 206 -18.66 -12.15 54.48
C THR A 206 -18.22 -13.53 55.01
N LYS A 207 -16.95 -13.88 54.80
CA LYS A 207 -16.29 -15.10 55.27
C LYS A 207 -15.00 -14.76 56.03
N LEU A 208 -14.61 -15.61 56.99
CA LEU A 208 -13.33 -15.50 57.69
C LEU A 208 -12.34 -16.48 57.04
N GLY A 209 -11.31 -15.96 56.36
CA GLY A 209 -10.28 -16.79 55.73
C GLY A 209 -9.32 -17.33 56.78
N VAL A 210 -9.27 -18.65 56.96
CA VAL A 210 -8.44 -19.32 57.98
C VAL A 210 -7.19 -19.93 57.35
N THR A 211 -6.03 -19.50 57.83
CA THR A 211 -4.74 -20.14 57.54
C THR A 211 -4.32 -21.02 58.71
N THR A 212 -3.75 -22.20 58.42
CA THR A 212 -3.18 -23.11 59.42
C THR A 212 -1.68 -23.23 59.19
N ASN A 213 -0.86 -22.98 60.22
CA ASN A 213 0.59 -23.19 60.14
C ASN A 213 0.89 -24.70 60.20
N ALA A 214 1.33 -25.26 59.07
CA ALA A 214 1.56 -26.70 58.92
C ALA A 214 2.61 -27.31 59.88
N LYS A 215 3.45 -26.51 60.54
CA LYS A 215 4.47 -26.99 61.50
C LYS A 215 4.03 -26.92 62.96
N THR A 216 3.02 -26.11 63.29
CA THR A 216 2.60 -25.85 64.68
C THR A 216 1.11 -26.02 64.94
N SER A 217 0.32 -26.31 63.89
CA SER A 217 -1.15 -26.36 63.89
C SER A 217 -1.86 -25.09 64.37
N LEU A 218 -1.12 -23.99 64.59
CA LEU A 218 -1.67 -22.69 64.96
C LEU A 218 -2.44 -22.09 63.79
N GLN A 219 -3.62 -21.56 64.07
CA GLN A 219 -4.48 -20.94 63.07
C GLN A 219 -4.52 -19.42 63.21
N LYS A 220 -4.76 -18.73 62.08
CA LYS A 220 -5.11 -17.30 62.04
C LYS A 220 -6.27 -17.09 61.07
N GLY A 221 -7.28 -16.36 61.52
CA GLY A 221 -8.39 -15.90 60.68
C GLY A 221 -8.15 -14.48 60.17
N TYR A 222 -8.57 -14.18 58.94
CA TYR A 222 -8.47 -12.87 58.33
C TYR A 222 -9.81 -12.39 57.78
N ALA A 223 -10.16 -11.14 58.06
CA ALA A 223 -11.32 -10.43 57.54
C ALA A 223 -10.96 -8.96 57.26
N THR A 224 -11.68 -8.29 56.38
CA THR A 224 -11.46 -6.87 56.04
C THR A 224 -12.55 -5.96 56.60
N TYR A 225 -12.22 -4.70 56.83
CA TYR A 225 -13.12 -3.68 57.37
C TYR A 225 -12.82 -2.30 56.80
N ALA A 226 -13.83 -1.43 56.84
CA ALA A 226 -13.72 0.00 56.58
C ALA A 226 -14.38 0.81 57.72
N ILE A 227 -13.84 1.99 58.00
CA ILE A 227 -14.40 2.98 58.91
C ILE A 227 -14.64 4.26 58.10
N LEU A 228 -15.89 4.71 58.06
CA LEU A 228 -16.28 5.91 57.33
C LEU A 228 -16.59 7.06 58.29
N ASP A 229 -16.20 8.27 57.90
CA ASP A 229 -16.60 9.51 58.58
C ASP A 229 -18.03 9.96 58.23
N GLN A 230 -18.48 11.09 58.76
CA GLN A 230 -19.83 11.61 58.48
C GLN A 230 -20.09 12.00 57.02
N TYR A 231 -19.04 12.11 56.21
CA TYR A 231 -19.11 12.44 54.78
C TYR A 231 -19.06 11.18 53.90
N GLY A 232 -18.94 9.99 54.50
CA GLY A 232 -18.79 8.72 53.79
C GLY A 232 -17.36 8.45 53.31
N VAL A 233 -16.38 9.23 53.76
CA VAL A 233 -14.96 9.07 53.38
C VAL A 233 -14.31 8.00 54.26
N ASP A 234 -13.54 7.11 53.64
CA ASP A 234 -12.79 6.07 54.35
C ASP A 234 -11.64 6.69 55.16
N ILE A 235 -11.72 6.54 56.48
CA ILE A 235 -10.73 7.00 57.47
C ILE A 235 -10.06 5.83 58.21
N THR A 236 -10.12 4.61 57.68
CA THR A 236 -9.61 3.37 58.30
C THR A 236 -8.13 3.42 58.71
N ASN A 237 -7.34 4.23 58.01
CA ASN A 237 -5.92 4.47 58.30
C ASN A 237 -5.65 5.76 59.09
N GLY A 238 -6.68 6.56 59.38
CA GLY A 238 -6.58 7.85 60.06
C GLY A 238 -6.51 7.72 61.58
N ALA A 239 -5.99 8.75 62.26
CA ALA A 239 -5.81 8.73 63.71
C ALA A 239 -7.12 8.51 64.50
N LEU A 240 -8.27 8.91 63.95
CA LEU A 240 -9.59 8.69 64.54
C LEU A 240 -9.97 7.20 64.60
N ALA A 241 -9.56 6.39 63.62
CA ALA A 241 -9.86 4.95 63.57
C ALA A 241 -9.21 4.14 64.70
N ASN A 242 -8.15 4.67 65.34
CA ASN A 242 -7.48 4.02 66.47
C ASN A 242 -8.38 3.90 67.73
N ASN A 243 -9.51 4.61 67.78
CA ASN A 243 -10.48 4.53 68.88
C ASN A 243 -11.49 3.38 68.71
N VAL A 244 -11.48 2.68 67.57
CA VAL A 244 -12.33 1.51 67.33
C VAL A 244 -11.70 0.27 67.93
N ASN A 245 -12.34 -0.28 68.96
CA ASN A 245 -11.94 -1.54 69.57
C ASN A 245 -12.65 -2.72 68.89
N PHE A 246 -11.91 -3.78 68.56
CA PHE A 246 -12.41 -4.99 67.91
C PHE A 246 -12.39 -6.16 68.88
N GLN A 247 -13.48 -6.93 68.90
CA GLN A 247 -13.69 -8.06 69.82
C GLN A 247 -14.27 -9.25 69.07
N THR A 248 -13.97 -10.46 69.55
CA THR A 248 -14.51 -11.71 69.02
C THR A 248 -14.69 -12.73 70.13
N GLY A 249 -15.61 -13.69 69.96
CA GLY A 249 -15.87 -14.75 70.94
C GLY A 249 -14.86 -15.90 70.94
N VAL A 250 -13.88 -15.91 70.02
CA VAL A 250 -12.99 -17.07 69.80
C VAL A 250 -11.51 -16.82 70.11
N GLY A 251 -11.13 -15.62 70.57
CA GLY A 251 -9.74 -15.24 70.80
C GLY A 251 -9.54 -13.72 70.78
N THR A 252 -8.37 -13.25 70.30
CA THR A 252 -8.12 -11.81 70.08
C THR A 252 -8.47 -11.40 68.66
N ALA A 253 -8.87 -10.14 68.48
CA ALA A 253 -9.17 -9.53 67.19
C ALA A 253 -8.33 -8.26 66.98
N ASP A 254 -7.17 -8.41 66.36
CA ASP A 254 -6.23 -7.31 66.12
C ASP A 254 -6.52 -6.65 64.77
N ALA A 255 -7.07 -5.43 64.78
CA ALA A 255 -7.40 -4.68 63.58
C ALA A 255 -6.32 -3.63 63.24
N LYS A 256 -5.79 -3.66 62.01
CA LYS A 256 -4.80 -2.69 61.53
C LYS A 256 -4.87 -2.55 60.01
N LYS A 257 -4.92 -1.30 59.53
CA LYS A 257 -4.92 -0.94 58.09
C LYS A 257 -6.00 -1.68 57.27
N GLY A 258 -7.23 -1.76 57.78
CA GLY A 258 -8.35 -2.41 57.08
C GLY A 258 -8.36 -3.94 57.13
N LEU A 259 -7.36 -4.56 57.78
CA LEU A 259 -7.30 -6.00 58.04
C LEU A 259 -7.56 -6.29 59.52
N ILE A 260 -8.50 -7.19 59.81
CA ILE A 260 -8.71 -7.82 61.10
C ILE A 260 -7.99 -9.17 61.09
N THR A 261 -7.10 -9.37 62.06
CA THR A 261 -6.45 -10.67 62.32
C THR A 261 -7.05 -11.29 63.58
N ILE A 262 -7.69 -12.44 63.42
CA ILE A 262 -8.20 -13.24 64.54
C ILE A 262 -7.14 -14.26 64.96
N THR A 263 -6.65 -14.15 66.19
CA THR A 263 -5.81 -15.18 66.81
C THR A 263 -6.65 -15.97 67.81
N PRO A 264 -6.91 -17.27 67.58
CA PRO A 264 -7.76 -18.06 68.46
C PRO A 264 -7.11 -18.25 69.84
N ALA A 265 -7.94 -18.40 70.87
CA ALA A 265 -7.44 -18.78 72.20
C ALA A 265 -6.80 -20.18 72.17
N SER A 266 -5.87 -20.43 73.11
CA SER A 266 -5.11 -21.69 73.16
C SER A 266 -6.01 -22.92 73.15
N GLY A 267 -5.80 -23.82 72.20
CA GLY A 267 -6.59 -25.05 72.02
C GLY A 267 -7.86 -24.91 71.16
N LEU A 268 -8.24 -23.72 70.71
CA LEU A 268 -9.38 -23.54 69.80
C LEU A 268 -8.98 -23.67 68.32
N ASN A 269 -9.82 -24.37 67.55
CA ASN A 269 -9.72 -24.51 66.10
C ASN A 269 -10.80 -23.64 65.46
N LEU A 270 -10.42 -22.61 64.70
CA LEU A 270 -11.36 -21.72 64.01
C LEU A 270 -12.27 -22.48 63.04
N MET A 271 -11.80 -23.57 62.42
CA MET A 271 -12.59 -24.36 61.48
C MET A 271 -13.75 -25.14 62.13
N THR A 272 -13.80 -25.29 63.47
CA THR A 272 -14.94 -25.95 64.14
C THR A 272 -16.14 -25.02 64.34
N PHE A 273 -16.00 -23.72 64.11
CA PHE A 273 -17.08 -22.73 64.26
C PHE A 273 -17.96 -22.67 63.00
N ASN A 274 -18.66 -23.78 62.71
CA ASN A 274 -19.53 -23.94 61.54
C ASN A 274 -20.66 -22.89 61.43
N SER A 275 -21.07 -22.30 62.56
CA SER A 275 -22.07 -21.22 62.65
C SER A 275 -21.48 -19.83 62.37
N GLY A 276 -20.18 -19.77 62.05
CA GLY A 276 -19.40 -18.56 61.84
C GLY A 276 -18.76 -17.99 63.11
N VAL A 277 -17.81 -17.09 62.90
CA VAL A 277 -17.11 -16.34 63.95
C VAL A 277 -17.67 -14.92 63.97
N THR A 278 -18.23 -14.52 65.11
CA THR A 278 -18.72 -13.15 65.30
C THR A 278 -17.57 -12.20 65.65
N ILE A 279 -17.53 -11.07 64.95
CA ILE A 279 -16.64 -9.94 65.20
C ILE A 279 -17.51 -8.72 65.48
N THR A 280 -17.21 -8.01 66.57
CA THR A 280 -17.86 -6.75 66.95
C THR A 280 -16.81 -5.66 67.04
N ALA A 281 -17.05 -4.56 66.32
CA ALA A 281 -16.26 -3.34 66.36
C ALA A 281 -17.06 -2.24 67.08
N ASN A 282 -16.43 -1.48 67.97
CA ASN A 282 -17.07 -0.39 68.70
C ASN A 282 -16.11 0.80 68.86
N ASP A 283 -16.51 1.98 68.39
CA ASP A 283 -15.81 3.23 68.64
C ASP A 283 -16.16 3.79 70.03
N THR A 284 -15.16 3.94 70.89
CA THR A 284 -15.38 4.42 72.28
C THR A 284 -15.78 5.89 72.36
N ASN A 285 -15.56 6.67 71.30
CA ASN A 285 -15.78 8.12 71.31
C ASN A 285 -17.15 8.54 70.76
N THR A 286 -17.66 7.87 69.71
CA THR A 286 -18.96 8.17 69.10
C THR A 286 -20.06 7.17 69.47
N GLY A 287 -19.71 6.00 70.02
CA GLY A 287 -20.67 4.90 70.25
C GLY A 287 -21.11 4.18 68.96
N THR A 288 -20.50 4.49 67.83
CA THR A 288 -20.73 3.79 66.56
C THR A 288 -20.21 2.35 66.69
N SER A 289 -21.04 1.37 66.36
CA SER A 289 -20.67 -0.05 66.40
C SER A 289 -21.11 -0.81 65.16
N ALA A 290 -20.45 -1.92 64.89
CA ALA A 290 -20.80 -2.86 63.84
C ALA A 290 -20.49 -4.30 64.27
N THR A 291 -21.40 -5.23 63.99
CA THR A 291 -21.22 -6.66 64.29
C THR A 291 -21.51 -7.47 63.04
N ALA A 292 -20.65 -8.45 62.74
CA ALA A 292 -20.84 -9.40 61.66
C ALA A 292 -20.41 -10.81 62.10
N THR A 293 -21.17 -11.83 61.67
CA THR A 293 -20.82 -13.24 61.89
C THR A 293 -20.35 -13.83 60.58
N LEU A 294 -19.08 -14.23 60.53
CA LEU A 294 -18.39 -14.61 59.29
C LEU A 294 -18.20 -16.12 59.20
N ALA A 295 -18.68 -16.75 58.14
CA ALA A 295 -18.48 -18.18 57.93
C ALA A 295 -16.99 -18.48 57.70
N VAL A 296 -16.41 -19.42 58.46
CA VAL A 296 -14.99 -19.80 58.35
C VAL A 296 -14.73 -20.62 57.08
N THR A 297 -13.63 -20.33 56.40
CA THR A 297 -13.23 -21.03 55.17
C THR A 297 -11.72 -21.22 55.09
N SER A 298 -11.29 -22.37 54.56
CA SER A 298 -9.90 -22.68 54.21
C SER A 298 -9.70 -22.80 52.70
N GLN A 299 -10.63 -22.26 51.90
CA GLN A 299 -10.68 -22.43 50.45
C GLN A 299 -9.50 -21.70 49.78
N LEU A 300 -8.72 -22.45 48.99
CA LEU A 300 -7.60 -21.93 48.21
C LEU A 300 -8.15 -21.22 46.96
N GLY A 301 -8.07 -19.89 46.91
CA GLY A 301 -8.49 -19.09 45.76
C GLY A 301 -8.74 -17.62 46.15
N THR A 302 -8.29 -16.68 45.33
CA THR A 302 -8.43 -15.23 45.60
C THR A 302 -9.71 -14.61 45.08
N LEU A 303 -10.44 -15.28 44.17
CA LEU A 303 -11.72 -14.84 43.63
C LEU A 303 -12.86 -15.71 44.16
N THR A 304 -14.02 -15.11 44.48
CA THR A 304 -15.27 -15.85 44.74
C THR A 304 -16.04 -16.12 43.45
N ASN A 305 -16.07 -15.15 42.53
CA ASN A 305 -16.88 -15.21 41.31
C ASN A 305 -16.18 -14.54 40.12
N ILE A 306 -16.51 -14.99 38.91
CA ILE A 306 -16.27 -14.28 37.65
C ILE A 306 -17.51 -14.41 36.76
N THR A 307 -17.83 -13.38 35.99
CA THR A 307 -18.92 -13.38 35.02
C THR A 307 -18.46 -12.67 33.76
N LEU A 308 -18.30 -13.44 32.67
CA LEU A 308 -18.03 -12.96 31.33
C LEU A 308 -19.35 -12.52 30.67
N THR A 309 -19.32 -11.46 29.85
CA THR A 309 -20.55 -10.85 29.29
C THR A 309 -20.57 -10.76 27.77
N GLY A 310 -19.42 -10.61 27.11
CA GLY A 310 -19.33 -10.53 25.65
C GLY A 310 -17.91 -10.24 25.17
N LEU A 311 -17.72 -10.25 23.84
CA LEU A 311 -16.48 -9.83 23.20
C LEU A 311 -16.64 -8.42 22.63
N THR A 312 -15.57 -7.63 22.68
CA THR A 312 -15.48 -6.31 22.03
C THR A 312 -14.19 -6.19 21.23
N ASN A 313 -14.24 -5.42 20.14
CA ASN A 313 -13.10 -5.01 19.32
C ASN A 313 -13.29 -3.53 18.99
N VAL A 314 -12.19 -2.78 18.87
CA VAL A 314 -12.22 -1.31 18.72
C VAL A 314 -12.90 -0.84 17.42
N ASP A 315 -12.85 -1.66 16.37
CA ASP A 315 -13.43 -1.38 15.06
C ASP A 315 -14.81 -2.02 14.87
N ASN A 316 -15.41 -2.58 15.94
CA ASN A 316 -16.67 -3.36 15.92
C ASN A 316 -16.66 -4.56 14.95
N LYS A 317 -15.48 -5.15 14.68
CA LYS A 317 -15.35 -6.33 13.83
C LYS A 317 -15.90 -7.60 14.49
N VAL A 318 -16.09 -8.65 13.70
CA VAL A 318 -16.49 -9.99 14.16
C VAL A 318 -15.29 -10.93 14.25
N LEU A 319 -15.29 -11.84 15.23
CA LEU A 319 -14.18 -12.76 15.46
C LEU A 319 -14.10 -13.78 14.32
N THR A 320 -13.04 -13.66 13.51
CA THR A 320 -12.88 -14.38 12.23
C THR A 320 -11.61 -15.22 12.24
N ALA A 321 -11.70 -16.47 11.78
CA ALA A 321 -10.56 -17.38 11.67
C ALA A 321 -9.56 -16.90 10.60
N GLY A 322 -8.27 -17.17 10.80
CA GLY A 322 -7.19 -16.68 9.93
C GLY A 322 -6.70 -15.26 10.26
N ASP A 323 -7.49 -14.44 10.96
CA ASP A 323 -7.12 -13.06 11.31
C ASP A 323 -6.26 -12.96 12.56
N THR A 324 -4.94 -13.10 12.36
CA THR A 324 -3.95 -12.92 13.41
C THR A 324 -3.69 -11.46 13.80
N THR A 325 -4.28 -10.49 13.10
CA THR A 325 -4.00 -9.06 13.30
C THR A 325 -4.95 -8.42 14.31
N ASP A 326 -6.22 -8.80 14.28
CA ASP A 326 -7.24 -8.22 15.15
C ASP A 326 -7.22 -8.75 16.58
N VAL A 327 -7.48 -7.85 17.51
CA VAL A 327 -7.50 -8.12 18.95
C VAL A 327 -8.89 -7.90 19.50
N PHE A 328 -9.39 -8.88 20.23
CA PHE A 328 -10.67 -8.83 20.91
C PHE A 328 -10.45 -8.86 22.43
N TYR A 329 -11.37 -8.27 23.19
CA TYR A 329 -11.34 -8.33 24.65
C TYR A 329 -12.66 -8.91 25.18
N ALA A 330 -12.56 -9.87 26.09
CA ALA A 330 -13.73 -10.39 26.79
C ALA A 330 -14.08 -9.48 27.97
N ALA A 331 -15.25 -8.86 27.91
CA ALA A 331 -15.78 -8.03 28.99
C ALA A 331 -16.20 -8.93 30.17
N PHE A 332 -15.75 -8.59 31.39
CA PHE A 332 -15.98 -9.38 32.59
C PHE A 332 -16.27 -8.53 33.83
N THR A 333 -16.87 -9.17 34.84
CA THR A 333 -16.88 -8.72 36.23
C THR A 333 -16.36 -9.84 37.12
N ALA A 334 -15.60 -9.53 38.17
CA ALA A 334 -15.07 -10.53 39.09
C ALA A 334 -15.13 -10.00 40.53
N THR A 335 -15.24 -10.91 41.51
CA THR A 335 -15.20 -10.57 42.94
C THR A 335 -14.16 -11.36 43.70
N ASP A 336 -13.49 -10.73 44.67
CA ASP A 336 -12.49 -11.35 45.54
C ASP A 336 -13.11 -12.34 46.56
N ILE A 337 -12.28 -13.03 47.35
CA ILE A 337 -12.74 -13.96 48.41
C ILE A 337 -13.52 -13.27 49.56
N SER A 338 -13.44 -11.94 49.71
CA SER A 338 -14.25 -11.17 50.66
C SER A 338 -15.62 -10.78 50.11
N GLY A 339 -15.77 -10.74 48.78
CA GLY A 339 -16.97 -10.34 48.05
C GLY A 339 -16.87 -9.00 47.32
N ASN A 340 -15.71 -8.33 47.33
CA ASN A 340 -15.53 -7.03 46.68
C ASN A 340 -15.28 -7.18 45.16
N PRO A 341 -15.82 -6.29 44.30
CA PRO A 341 -15.45 -6.24 42.89
C PRO A 341 -13.95 -6.02 42.69
N THR A 342 -13.33 -6.71 41.74
CA THR A 342 -11.90 -6.59 41.44
C THR A 342 -11.59 -6.79 39.96
N THR A 343 -10.60 -6.04 39.48
CA THR A 343 -9.95 -6.21 38.18
C THR A 343 -8.43 -6.41 38.34
N ASN A 344 -7.94 -6.63 39.57
CA ASN A 344 -6.51 -6.69 39.81
C ASN A 344 -5.87 -7.94 39.17
N TYR A 345 -4.85 -7.74 38.34
CA TYR A 345 -4.18 -8.81 37.58
C TYR A 345 -3.66 -9.95 38.49
N THR A 346 -3.09 -9.63 39.65
CA THR A 346 -2.55 -10.63 40.58
C THR A 346 -3.66 -11.45 41.23
N LEU A 347 -4.74 -10.80 41.69
CA LEU A 347 -5.90 -11.48 42.27
C LEU A 347 -6.63 -12.33 41.23
N MET A 348 -6.68 -11.90 39.97
CA MET A 348 -7.24 -12.71 38.87
C MET A 348 -6.35 -13.91 38.54
N LYS A 349 -5.03 -13.71 38.38
CA LYS A 349 -4.08 -14.79 38.09
C LYS A 349 -4.05 -15.87 39.18
N GLN A 350 -4.23 -15.49 40.45
CA GLN A 350 -4.30 -16.44 41.58
C GLN A 350 -5.69 -17.06 41.79
N GLY A 351 -6.75 -16.49 41.19
CA GLY A 351 -8.13 -16.87 41.45
C GLY A 351 -8.79 -17.67 40.33
N LEU A 352 -8.26 -17.56 39.11
CA LEU A 352 -8.70 -18.29 37.93
C LEU A 352 -7.95 -19.61 37.75
N ILE A 353 -8.62 -20.56 37.11
CA ILE A 353 -8.05 -21.81 36.63
C ILE A 353 -7.70 -21.60 35.15
N PHE A 354 -6.44 -21.83 34.80
CA PHE A 354 -5.93 -21.76 33.44
C PHE A 354 -5.76 -23.15 32.82
N SER A 355 -5.84 -23.22 31.49
CA SER A 355 -5.83 -24.44 30.70
C SER A 355 -4.42 -24.90 30.29
N GLY A 356 -3.43 -24.00 30.32
CA GLY A 356 -2.05 -24.27 29.90
C GLY A 356 -1.19 -24.96 30.97
N VAL A 357 -0.28 -25.82 30.50
CA VAL A 357 0.69 -26.55 31.35
C VAL A 357 1.93 -25.73 31.77
N ASN A 358 2.08 -24.49 31.29
CA ASN A 358 3.30 -23.67 31.41
C ASN A 358 3.02 -22.19 31.80
N ASP A 359 2.09 -21.93 32.72
CA ASP A 359 1.83 -20.57 33.27
C ASP A 359 1.45 -19.48 32.23
N ASP A 360 0.87 -19.89 31.09
CA ASP A 360 0.55 -19.02 29.95
C ASP A 360 -0.70 -18.12 30.14
N ASN A 361 -1.34 -18.24 31.31
CA ASN A 361 -2.60 -17.61 31.70
C ASN A 361 -3.78 -17.82 30.72
N SER A 362 -3.78 -18.90 29.93
CA SER A 362 -4.87 -19.20 28.98
C SER A 362 -6.12 -19.69 29.69
N LEU A 363 -7.29 -19.16 29.31
CA LEU A 363 -8.60 -19.71 29.64
C LEU A 363 -8.90 -20.94 28.75
N THR A 364 -10.00 -21.63 29.02
CA THR A 364 -10.43 -22.76 28.19
C THR A 364 -11.28 -22.26 27.01
N THR A 365 -10.81 -22.49 25.80
CA THR A 365 -11.57 -22.25 24.55
C THR A 365 -12.05 -23.57 23.95
N SER A 366 -13.20 -23.58 23.29
CA SER A 366 -13.73 -24.79 22.62
C SER A 366 -13.16 -25.03 21.22
N SER A 367 -12.28 -24.14 20.73
CA SER A 367 -11.66 -24.22 19.41
C SER A 367 -10.15 -24.00 19.53
N PRO A 368 -9.30 -24.85 18.92
CA PRO A 368 -7.85 -24.64 18.91
C PRO A 368 -7.45 -23.38 18.13
N ASN A 369 -8.33 -22.88 17.24
CA ASN A 369 -8.08 -21.70 16.42
C ASN A 369 -8.26 -20.38 17.19
N VAL A 370 -8.60 -20.43 18.48
CA VAL A 370 -8.80 -19.25 19.33
C VAL A 370 -8.05 -19.40 20.65
N THR A 371 -7.28 -18.37 20.99
CA THR A 371 -6.66 -18.22 22.30
C THR A 371 -7.38 -17.13 23.09
N ALA A 372 -7.59 -17.34 24.39
CA ALA A 372 -8.13 -16.35 25.31
C ALA A 372 -7.23 -16.30 26.54
N LYS A 373 -6.58 -15.17 26.85
CA LYS A 373 -5.52 -15.08 27.87
C LYS A 373 -5.73 -13.92 28.82
N LEU A 374 -5.44 -14.13 30.10
CA LEU A 374 -5.31 -13.03 31.06
C LEU A 374 -3.95 -12.34 30.87
N VAL A 375 -4.00 -11.08 30.42
CA VAL A 375 -2.85 -10.19 30.27
C VAL A 375 -3.01 -8.95 31.17
N GLN A 376 -1.96 -8.15 31.32
CA GLN A 376 -2.04 -6.86 31.99
C GLN A 376 -2.64 -5.81 31.04
N ASP A 377 -3.44 -4.88 31.57
CA ASP A 377 -3.94 -3.73 30.79
C ASP A 377 -2.74 -2.87 30.32
N PRO A 378 -2.58 -2.57 29.02
CA PRO A 378 -1.51 -1.71 28.51
C PRO A 378 -1.42 -0.34 29.18
N ASN A 379 -2.52 0.16 29.75
CA ASN A 379 -2.61 1.47 30.39
C ASN A 379 -2.45 1.42 31.93
N ASP A 380 -2.62 0.25 32.56
CA ASP A 380 -2.48 0.06 34.00
C ASP A 380 -2.09 -1.38 34.32
N SER A 381 -0.78 -1.60 34.55
CA SER A 381 -0.23 -2.93 34.83
C SER A 381 -0.77 -3.61 36.09
N ASN A 382 -1.52 -2.91 36.94
CA ASN A 382 -2.20 -3.50 38.08
C ASN A 382 -3.54 -4.16 37.71
N LYS A 383 -4.14 -3.80 36.56
CA LYS A 383 -5.38 -4.37 36.05
C LYS A 383 -5.11 -5.54 35.11
N GLY A 384 -5.95 -6.55 35.18
CA GLY A 384 -5.99 -7.66 34.22
C GLY A 384 -7.09 -7.46 33.18
N VAL A 385 -6.80 -7.82 31.94
CA VAL A 385 -7.78 -7.90 30.84
C VAL A 385 -7.69 -9.28 30.18
N ILE A 386 -8.81 -9.75 29.62
CA ILE A 386 -8.87 -11.03 28.92
C ILE A 386 -8.78 -10.75 27.42
N GLU A 387 -7.58 -10.90 26.86
CA GLU A 387 -7.31 -10.76 25.43
C GLU A 387 -7.76 -12.03 24.69
N VAL A 388 -8.37 -11.89 23.53
CA VAL A 388 -8.84 -12.97 22.66
C VAL A 388 -8.32 -12.74 21.24
N ARG A 389 -7.68 -13.76 20.66
CA ARG A 389 -7.09 -13.74 19.30
C ARG A 389 -7.37 -15.04 18.58
N THR A 390 -7.53 -14.97 17.25
CA THR A 390 -7.54 -16.17 16.40
C THR A 390 -6.14 -16.50 15.90
N ASN A 391 -5.94 -17.71 15.39
CA ASN A 391 -4.70 -18.13 14.73
C ASN A 391 -4.83 -18.00 13.20
N ALA A 392 -3.76 -18.35 12.47
CA ALA A 392 -3.72 -18.28 11.01
C ALA A 392 -4.52 -19.40 10.30
N ASP A 393 -5.13 -20.34 11.02
CA ASP A 393 -5.78 -21.51 10.42
C ASP A 393 -7.19 -21.15 9.92
N PRO A 394 -7.49 -21.37 8.62
CA PRO A 394 -8.80 -21.09 8.04
C PRO A 394 -9.86 -22.11 8.47
N LEU A 395 -11.13 -21.72 8.32
CA LEU A 395 -12.31 -22.59 8.50
C LEU A 395 -13.04 -22.81 7.17
N THR A 396 -13.74 -23.93 7.07
CA THR A 396 -14.64 -24.23 5.93
C THR A 396 -16.07 -23.73 6.16
N VAL A 397 -16.49 -23.66 7.42
CA VAL A 397 -17.81 -23.19 7.88
C VAL A 397 -17.66 -22.46 9.22
N ASP A 398 -18.60 -21.57 9.52
CA ASP A 398 -18.69 -20.92 10.84
C ASP A 398 -18.85 -21.96 11.95
N MET A 399 -18.13 -21.78 13.06
CA MET A 399 -18.13 -22.70 14.19
C MET A 399 -18.62 -22.03 15.49
N PRO A 400 -19.45 -22.70 16.30
CA PRO A 400 -19.77 -22.21 17.63
C PRO A 400 -18.52 -22.22 18.52
N LEU A 401 -18.28 -21.11 19.20
CA LEU A 401 -17.14 -20.90 20.09
C LEU A 401 -17.63 -20.66 21.52
N VAL A 402 -17.08 -21.41 22.46
CA VAL A 402 -17.28 -21.24 23.90
C VAL A 402 -15.96 -20.85 24.54
N ILE A 403 -15.93 -19.71 25.23
CA ILE A 403 -14.80 -19.29 26.07
C ILE A 403 -15.23 -19.44 27.53
N THR A 404 -14.54 -20.28 28.29
CA THR A 404 -14.89 -20.61 29.68
C THR A 404 -13.85 -20.07 30.65
N ALA A 405 -14.29 -19.28 31.63
CA ALA A 405 -13.53 -18.96 32.83
C ALA A 405 -14.06 -19.76 34.02
N MET A 406 -13.15 -20.30 34.84
CA MET A 406 -13.48 -20.99 36.09
C MET A 406 -12.60 -20.41 37.21
N THR A 407 -13.18 -20.28 38.39
CA THR A 407 -12.48 -19.87 39.62
C THR A 407 -12.14 -21.09 40.48
N TRP A 408 -11.07 -21.00 41.27
CA TRP A 408 -10.71 -22.05 42.25
C TRP A 408 -11.78 -22.27 43.34
N THR A 409 -12.70 -21.31 43.54
CA THR A 409 -13.87 -21.46 44.40
C THR A 409 -15.03 -22.25 43.78
N GLY A 410 -14.93 -22.60 42.50
CA GLY A 410 -15.91 -23.41 41.77
C GLY A 410 -16.96 -22.62 40.97
N SER A 411 -16.90 -21.28 40.93
CA SER A 411 -17.76 -20.50 40.02
C SER A 411 -17.24 -20.57 38.59
N THR A 412 -18.15 -20.78 37.63
CA THR A 412 -17.90 -20.85 36.19
C THR A 412 -18.69 -19.79 35.44
N SER A 413 -18.11 -19.28 34.34
CA SER A 413 -18.80 -18.40 33.41
C SER A 413 -18.32 -18.62 31.99
N GLN A 414 -19.21 -18.43 31.02
CA GLN A 414 -18.98 -18.75 29.61
C GLN A 414 -19.48 -17.62 28.71
N ILE A 415 -18.69 -17.29 27.68
CA ILE A 415 -19.18 -16.59 26.49
C ILE A 415 -19.49 -17.65 25.45
N ASN A 416 -20.72 -17.65 24.94
CA ASN A 416 -21.10 -18.39 23.74
C ASN A 416 -21.14 -17.39 22.58
N THR A 417 -20.37 -17.65 21.53
CA THR A 417 -20.25 -16.79 20.34
C THR A 417 -19.98 -17.65 19.11
N THR A 418 -19.71 -17.03 17.96
CA THR A 418 -19.38 -17.71 16.70
C THR A 418 -17.99 -17.30 16.28
N LEU A 419 -17.16 -18.28 15.92
CA LEU A 419 -15.94 -18.07 15.15
C LEU A 419 -16.32 -18.15 13.66
N HIS A 420 -16.33 -17.01 12.98
CA HIS A 420 -16.69 -16.93 11.57
C HIS A 420 -15.53 -17.42 10.68
N LYS A 421 -15.86 -18.00 9.53
CA LYS A 421 -14.85 -18.35 8.51
C LYS A 421 -14.29 -17.10 7.83
N GLN A 422 -13.04 -17.18 7.38
CA GLN A 422 -12.35 -16.13 6.63
C GLN A 422 -13.15 -15.64 5.42
N ALA A 423 -12.98 -14.37 5.06
CA ALA A 423 -13.59 -13.78 3.88
C ALA A 423 -13.02 -14.43 2.61
N GLU A 424 -13.88 -15.06 1.82
CA GLU A 424 -13.54 -15.66 0.52
C GLU A 424 -14.53 -15.17 -0.53
N VAL A 425 -14.05 -14.98 -1.76
CA VAL A 425 -14.89 -14.55 -2.89
C VAL A 425 -16.06 -15.51 -3.13
N TYR A 426 -17.27 -14.99 -2.92
CA TYR A 426 -18.52 -15.74 -3.03
C TYR A 426 -19.33 -15.33 -4.27
N THR A 427 -19.40 -14.03 -4.57
CA THR A 427 -19.95 -13.54 -5.84
C THR A 427 -18.91 -12.77 -6.62
N PHE A 428 -18.95 -12.91 -7.94
CA PHE A 428 -18.11 -12.18 -8.88
C PHE A 428 -18.98 -11.80 -10.07
N THR A 429 -19.12 -10.50 -10.32
CA THR A 429 -19.99 -9.92 -11.34
C THR A 429 -19.17 -9.05 -12.27
N LEU A 430 -19.09 -9.44 -13.55
CA LEU A 430 -18.50 -8.62 -14.60
C LEU A 430 -19.46 -7.49 -14.99
N LEU A 431 -18.92 -6.31 -15.25
CA LEU A 431 -19.65 -5.14 -15.73
C LEU A 431 -19.19 -4.78 -17.14
N ALA A 432 -20.07 -4.15 -17.92
CA ALA A 432 -19.71 -3.65 -19.24
C ALA A 432 -18.57 -2.59 -19.13
N PRO A 433 -17.55 -2.64 -20.00
CA PRO A 433 -16.55 -1.58 -20.08
C PRO A 433 -17.19 -0.27 -20.56
N ALA A 434 -16.63 0.86 -20.14
CA ALA A 434 -17.05 2.18 -20.63
C ALA A 434 -16.61 2.42 -22.08
N ASP A 435 -15.43 1.92 -22.44
CA ASP A 435 -14.86 2.05 -23.79
C ASP A 435 -15.34 0.94 -24.73
N SER A 436 -15.48 1.28 -26.00
CA SER A 436 -15.58 0.28 -27.07
C SER A 436 -14.23 -0.40 -27.30
N ILE A 437 -14.25 -1.74 -27.39
CA ILE A 437 -13.09 -2.58 -27.64
C ILE A 437 -13.02 -2.88 -29.13
N ALA A 438 -11.98 -2.43 -29.83
CA ALA A 438 -11.79 -2.74 -31.24
C ALA A 438 -11.06 -4.07 -31.46
N SER A 439 -11.02 -4.52 -32.72
CA SER A 439 -10.32 -5.74 -33.13
C SER A 439 -8.85 -5.74 -32.68
N GLY A 440 -8.47 -6.75 -31.90
CA GLY A 440 -7.11 -6.90 -31.37
C GLY A 440 -6.79 -6.05 -30.15
N GLU A 441 -7.72 -5.24 -29.63
CA GLU A 441 -7.50 -4.45 -28.43
C GLU A 441 -7.70 -5.27 -27.15
N SER A 442 -6.95 -4.90 -26.09
CA SER A 442 -7.18 -5.33 -24.72
C SER A 442 -7.53 -4.11 -23.86
N LYS A 443 -8.71 -4.15 -23.24
CA LYS A 443 -9.27 -3.10 -22.38
C LYS A 443 -9.66 -3.70 -21.03
N GLU A 444 -9.70 -2.85 -20.01
CA GLU A 444 -10.08 -3.26 -18.66
C GLU A 444 -11.59 -3.49 -18.55
N ILE A 445 -11.95 -4.60 -17.89
CA ILE A 445 -13.34 -5.05 -17.68
C ILE A 445 -13.65 -4.82 -16.19
N PRO A 446 -14.48 -3.82 -15.84
CA PRO A 446 -14.81 -3.54 -14.45
C PRO A 446 -15.58 -4.72 -13.84
N PHE A 447 -15.43 -4.93 -12.54
CA PHE A 447 -16.10 -6.01 -11.83
C PHE A 447 -16.53 -5.60 -10.42
N ILE A 448 -17.46 -6.37 -9.85
CA ILE A 448 -17.80 -6.34 -8.43
C ILE A 448 -17.59 -7.74 -7.89
N ALA A 449 -16.69 -7.89 -6.92
CA ALA A 449 -16.51 -9.12 -6.18
C ALA A 449 -16.89 -8.91 -4.71
N LEU A 450 -17.70 -9.83 -4.17
CA LEU A 450 -18.13 -9.80 -2.77
C LEU A 450 -17.77 -11.12 -2.08
N ASP A 451 -17.45 -11.02 -0.80
CA ASP A 451 -17.32 -12.17 0.10
C ASP A 451 -18.70 -12.79 0.44
N GLN A 452 -18.71 -13.85 1.24
CA GLN A 452 -19.94 -14.51 1.71
C GLN A 452 -20.90 -13.62 2.52
N ASN A 453 -20.41 -12.50 3.05
CA ASN A 453 -21.13 -11.57 3.92
C ASN A 453 -21.56 -10.28 3.18
N GLY A 454 -21.19 -10.13 1.90
CA GLY A 454 -21.44 -8.92 1.10
C GLY A 454 -20.36 -7.83 1.22
N GLY A 455 -19.25 -8.11 1.90
CA GLY A 455 -18.07 -7.25 1.93
C GLY A 455 -17.37 -7.21 0.56
N LYS A 456 -16.90 -6.04 0.12
CA LYS A 456 -16.22 -5.90 -1.18
C LYS A 456 -14.79 -6.40 -1.11
N LEU A 457 -14.41 -7.25 -2.07
CA LEU A 457 -13.05 -7.73 -2.26
C LEU A 457 -12.42 -7.02 -3.47
N THR A 458 -11.16 -6.63 -3.34
CA THR A 458 -10.43 -5.89 -4.40
C THR A 458 -8.96 -6.30 -4.54
N LYS A 459 -8.36 -6.98 -3.55
CA LYS A 459 -6.94 -7.33 -3.59
C LYS A 459 -6.73 -8.56 -4.46
N PHE A 460 -5.65 -8.60 -5.24
CA PHE A 460 -5.30 -9.76 -6.07
C PHE A 460 -5.09 -11.05 -5.24
N SER A 461 -4.73 -10.93 -3.96
CA SER A 461 -4.65 -12.06 -3.02
C SER A 461 -5.98 -12.79 -2.82
N ASP A 462 -7.09 -12.09 -2.98
CA ASP A 462 -8.44 -12.56 -2.64
C ASP A 462 -9.02 -13.41 -3.80
N PHE A 463 -8.30 -13.49 -4.92
CA PHE A 463 -8.70 -14.07 -6.21
C PHE A 463 -7.64 -15.04 -6.75
N THR A 464 -7.08 -15.91 -5.91
CA THR A 464 -6.20 -16.98 -6.38
C THR A 464 -6.91 -17.86 -7.43
N THR A 465 -6.15 -18.49 -8.32
CA THR A 465 -6.66 -19.29 -9.45
C THR A 465 -7.66 -20.37 -9.06
N ASP A 466 -7.58 -20.83 -7.81
CA ASP A 466 -8.41 -21.92 -7.27
C ASP A 466 -9.73 -21.39 -6.67
N LEU A 467 -9.88 -20.06 -6.53
CA LEU A 467 -11.06 -19.38 -6.01
C LEU A 467 -11.92 -18.76 -7.12
N VAL A 468 -11.31 -18.27 -8.21
CA VAL A 468 -12.03 -17.76 -9.40
C VAL A 468 -11.34 -18.22 -10.69
N THR A 469 -12.11 -18.90 -11.54
CA THR A 469 -11.69 -19.23 -12.91
C THR A 469 -12.17 -18.15 -13.86
N PHE A 470 -11.26 -17.64 -14.69
CA PHE A 470 -11.55 -16.63 -15.72
C PHE A 470 -11.48 -17.26 -17.12
N ASN A 471 -12.37 -16.84 -18.03
CA ASN A 471 -12.35 -17.21 -19.44
C ASN A 471 -12.51 -15.97 -20.32
N GLY A 472 -11.72 -15.87 -21.40
CA GLY A 472 -11.63 -14.67 -22.25
C GLY A 472 -11.01 -13.44 -21.56
N LEU A 473 -10.46 -13.61 -20.34
CA LEU A 473 -9.92 -12.52 -19.51
C LEU A 473 -8.51 -12.84 -19.01
N ILE A 474 -7.72 -11.79 -18.83
CA ILE A 474 -6.38 -11.79 -18.26
C ILE A 474 -6.46 -11.10 -16.90
N ALA A 475 -6.20 -11.84 -15.82
CA ALA A 475 -6.10 -11.29 -14.47
C ALA A 475 -4.68 -10.74 -14.21
N SER A 476 -4.59 -9.54 -13.66
CA SER A 476 -3.33 -8.86 -13.38
C SER A 476 -3.31 -8.22 -11.99
N ARG A 477 -2.14 -8.22 -11.34
CA ARG A 477 -1.93 -7.55 -10.06
C ARG A 477 -1.45 -6.12 -10.32
N ASN A 478 -2.22 -5.15 -9.85
CA ASN A 478 -1.87 -3.72 -9.87
C ASN A 478 -0.81 -3.40 -8.80
N ASN A 479 -0.15 -2.24 -8.91
CA ASN A 479 0.94 -1.85 -8.00
C ASN A 479 0.48 -1.60 -6.55
N ASP A 480 -0.79 -1.23 -6.35
CA ASP A 480 -1.45 -1.13 -5.04
C ASP A 480 -1.86 -2.50 -4.45
N GLY A 481 -1.62 -3.58 -5.18
CA GLY A 481 -1.99 -4.94 -4.83
C GLY A 481 -3.41 -5.35 -5.24
N THR A 482 -4.18 -4.48 -5.91
CA THR A 482 -5.53 -4.80 -6.41
C THR A 482 -5.51 -5.71 -7.64
N LEU A 483 -6.66 -6.31 -7.95
CA LEU A 483 -6.91 -7.06 -9.19
C LEU A 483 -7.41 -6.11 -10.29
N SER A 484 -6.77 -6.14 -11.46
CA SER A 484 -7.35 -5.71 -12.74
C SER A 484 -7.69 -6.91 -13.62
N LEU A 485 -8.75 -6.79 -14.41
CA LEU A 485 -9.14 -7.77 -15.43
C LEU A 485 -9.12 -7.11 -16.80
N LYS A 486 -8.47 -7.69 -17.78
CA LYS A 486 -8.53 -7.22 -19.18
C LYS A 486 -9.06 -8.30 -20.11
N ASN A 487 -9.74 -7.96 -21.20
CA ASN A 487 -10.08 -8.97 -22.21
C ASN A 487 -8.82 -9.49 -22.90
N ILE A 488 -8.85 -10.76 -23.30
CA ILE A 488 -7.89 -11.31 -24.26
C ILE A 488 -8.14 -10.62 -25.62
N PRO A 489 -7.10 -10.15 -26.34
CA PRO A 489 -7.25 -9.62 -27.70
C PRO A 489 -7.94 -10.60 -28.66
N VAL A 490 -9.01 -10.16 -29.32
CA VAL A 490 -9.71 -10.94 -30.36
C VAL A 490 -9.64 -10.21 -31.69
N LEU A 491 -9.09 -10.87 -32.71
CA LEU A 491 -8.99 -10.31 -34.06
C LEU A 491 -10.29 -10.53 -34.85
N ASN A 492 -10.95 -9.43 -35.23
CA ASN A 492 -12.10 -9.43 -36.11
C ASN A 492 -11.65 -9.48 -37.58
N THR A 493 -11.48 -10.69 -38.10
CA THR A 493 -11.07 -10.96 -39.48
C THR A 493 -12.14 -10.64 -40.53
N ASN A 494 -13.40 -10.39 -40.13
CA ASN A 494 -14.48 -10.05 -41.07
C ASN A 494 -14.43 -8.59 -41.55
N GLY A 495 -13.72 -7.70 -40.84
CA GLY A 495 -13.42 -6.31 -41.22
C GLY A 495 -14.61 -5.33 -41.36
N THR A 496 -15.82 -5.84 -41.55
CA THR A 496 -16.99 -5.08 -42.05
C THR A 496 -18.12 -4.95 -41.03
N ALA A 497 -18.19 -5.87 -40.06
CA ALA A 497 -19.16 -5.89 -38.97
C ALA A 497 -18.47 -6.26 -37.64
N SER A 498 -19.00 -5.79 -36.52
CA SER A 498 -18.53 -6.14 -35.17
C SER A 498 -18.92 -7.58 -34.80
N ILE A 499 -18.13 -8.25 -33.96
CA ILE A 499 -18.34 -9.64 -33.56
C ILE A 499 -18.53 -9.77 -32.04
N PRO A 500 -19.46 -10.62 -31.55
CA PRO A 500 -19.62 -10.86 -30.12
C PRO A 500 -18.55 -11.82 -29.60
N GLU A 501 -17.93 -11.48 -28.47
CA GLU A 501 -17.03 -12.34 -27.68
C GLU A 501 -17.62 -12.54 -26.28
N VAL A 502 -17.63 -13.76 -25.75
CA VAL A 502 -18.22 -14.05 -24.43
C VAL A 502 -17.12 -14.29 -23.41
N VAL A 503 -16.92 -13.31 -22.53
CA VAL A 503 -16.03 -13.42 -21.37
C VAL A 503 -16.81 -13.88 -20.14
N SER A 504 -16.14 -14.59 -19.23
CA SER A 504 -16.79 -15.04 -17.98
C SER A 504 -15.84 -15.23 -16.80
N ALA A 505 -16.45 -15.20 -15.61
CA ALA A 505 -15.81 -15.49 -14.33
C ALA A 505 -16.69 -16.49 -13.55
N MET A 506 -16.06 -17.53 -13.00
CA MET A 506 -16.72 -18.54 -12.17
C MET A 506 -16.00 -18.66 -10.83
N THR A 507 -16.71 -18.39 -9.74
CA THR A 507 -16.19 -18.62 -8.38
C THR A 507 -16.21 -20.12 -8.04
N LYS A 508 -15.34 -20.55 -7.13
CA LYS A 508 -15.31 -21.91 -6.54
C LYS A 508 -16.66 -22.33 -5.92
N SER A 509 -17.48 -21.37 -5.50
CA SER A 509 -18.83 -21.62 -4.98
C SER A 509 -19.88 -21.95 -6.06
N GLY A 510 -19.48 -21.96 -7.34
CA GLY A 510 -20.36 -22.20 -8.49
C GLY A 510 -21.16 -20.97 -8.96
N LYS A 511 -20.96 -19.80 -8.36
CA LYS A 511 -21.52 -18.55 -8.90
C LYS A 511 -20.76 -18.15 -10.17
N TYR A 512 -21.51 -17.85 -11.22
CA TYR A 512 -21.03 -17.57 -12.57
C TYR A 512 -21.54 -16.22 -13.04
N SER A 513 -20.67 -15.44 -13.68
CA SER A 513 -21.01 -14.21 -14.39
C SER A 513 -20.43 -14.27 -15.80
N ASN A 514 -21.23 -13.90 -16.79
CA ASN A 514 -20.81 -13.71 -18.17
C ASN A 514 -21.07 -12.27 -18.63
N LEU A 515 -20.32 -11.86 -19.63
CA LEU A 515 -20.48 -10.59 -20.31
C LEU A 515 -20.18 -10.82 -21.80
N THR A 516 -21.11 -10.41 -22.67
CA THR A 516 -20.86 -10.41 -24.11
C THR A 516 -20.25 -9.07 -24.50
N LEU A 517 -18.96 -9.08 -24.82
CA LEU A 517 -18.26 -7.94 -25.41
C LEU A 517 -18.59 -7.86 -26.90
N ASN A 518 -18.83 -6.66 -27.40
CA ASN A 518 -19.00 -6.44 -28.84
C ASN A 518 -17.66 -5.92 -29.40
N ILE A 519 -16.85 -6.82 -29.95
CA ILE A 519 -15.54 -6.51 -30.51
C ILE A 519 -15.77 -5.78 -31.85
N GLN A 520 -15.40 -4.51 -31.87
CA GLN A 520 -15.63 -3.65 -33.02
C GLN A 520 -14.73 -4.02 -34.21
N LYS A 521 -14.92 -3.32 -35.32
CA LYS A 521 -14.11 -3.49 -36.53
C LYS A 521 -12.64 -3.13 -36.23
N PRO A 522 -11.66 -3.54 -37.06
CA PRO A 522 -10.32 -2.98 -37.03
C PRO A 522 -10.34 -1.46 -37.01
N THR A 523 -9.51 -0.87 -36.16
CA THR A 523 -9.29 0.57 -36.14
C THR A 523 -8.62 1.00 -37.44
N VAL A 524 -9.10 2.10 -37.99
CA VAL A 524 -8.59 2.75 -39.21
C VAL A 524 -8.65 4.25 -38.98
N ALA A 525 -7.74 5.01 -39.59
CA ALA A 525 -7.81 6.46 -39.51
C ALA A 525 -9.06 6.98 -40.23
N ASP A 526 -9.75 7.94 -39.60
CA ASP A 526 -11.03 8.50 -40.07
C ASP A 526 -11.00 10.04 -40.08
N THR A 527 -10.41 10.69 -39.06
CA THR A 527 -10.31 12.16 -39.01
C THR A 527 -8.94 12.68 -38.62
N LEU A 528 -8.65 13.91 -39.02
CA LEU A 528 -7.43 14.66 -38.72
C LEU A 528 -7.77 15.84 -37.81
N SER A 529 -7.11 15.97 -36.67
CA SER A 529 -7.13 17.18 -35.85
C SER A 529 -5.98 18.12 -36.25
N LEU A 530 -6.26 19.43 -36.28
CA LEU A 530 -5.28 20.49 -36.49
C LEU A 530 -5.32 21.48 -35.31
N ASP A 531 -4.31 21.47 -34.44
CA ASP A 531 -4.14 22.45 -33.38
C ASP A 531 -3.57 23.76 -33.96
N THR A 532 -4.48 24.68 -34.27
CA THR A 532 -4.14 25.98 -34.84
C THR A 532 -3.42 26.91 -33.86
N THR A 533 -3.36 26.58 -32.55
CA THR A 533 -2.63 27.41 -31.56
C THR A 533 -1.12 27.29 -31.71
N LYS A 534 -0.62 26.24 -32.36
CA LYS A 534 0.81 26.03 -32.67
C LYS A 534 1.30 26.88 -33.84
N LEU A 535 0.40 27.42 -34.67
CA LEU A 535 0.73 28.09 -35.93
C LEU A 535 0.28 29.56 -35.94
N ASN A 536 1.22 30.50 -36.06
CA ASN A 536 0.85 31.90 -36.27
C ASN A 536 0.36 32.10 -37.71
N THR A 537 -0.81 32.70 -37.86
CA THR A 537 -1.49 32.86 -39.15
C THR A 537 -1.02 34.06 -39.97
N THR A 538 -0.10 34.89 -39.46
CA THR A 538 0.48 36.00 -40.22
C THR A 538 2.01 35.99 -40.24
N MET A 539 2.59 36.26 -41.42
CA MET A 539 4.01 36.06 -41.72
C MET A 539 4.54 37.22 -42.58
N GLN A 540 5.82 37.52 -42.49
CA GLN A 540 6.50 38.53 -43.32
C GLN A 540 6.81 37.98 -44.72
N ALA A 541 6.62 38.76 -45.78
CA ALA A 541 7.01 38.40 -47.15
C ALA A 541 8.53 38.15 -47.27
N ALA A 542 8.93 37.24 -48.17
CA ALA A 542 10.33 36.93 -48.38
C ALA A 542 11.12 38.13 -48.91
N SER A 543 12.41 38.21 -48.55
CA SER A 543 13.29 39.25 -49.07
C SER A 543 13.63 39.02 -50.54
N THR A 544 14.06 40.07 -51.24
CA THR A 544 14.68 39.98 -52.58
C THR A 544 15.93 39.09 -52.61
N THR A 545 16.51 38.78 -51.45
CA THR A 545 17.65 37.85 -51.26
C THR A 545 17.21 36.41 -50.95
N GLY A 546 15.91 36.09 -51.00
CA GLY A 546 15.36 34.74 -50.83
C GLY A 546 15.28 34.26 -49.39
N LYS A 547 15.30 35.15 -48.38
CA LYS A 547 15.03 34.79 -46.98
C LYS A 547 13.54 34.87 -46.70
N SER A 548 12.93 33.76 -46.26
CA SER A 548 11.51 33.63 -45.92
C SER A 548 11.26 33.60 -44.41
N ALA A 549 10.03 33.86 -43.98
CA ALA A 549 9.55 33.46 -42.67
C ALA A 549 9.11 32.00 -42.73
N THR A 550 9.37 31.23 -41.67
CA THR A 550 9.16 29.77 -41.64
C THR A 550 8.59 29.35 -40.29
N GLN A 551 7.64 28.41 -40.31
CA GLN A 551 7.10 27.70 -39.14
C GLN A 551 6.94 26.21 -39.50
N PHE A 552 6.75 25.35 -38.50
CA PHE A 552 6.68 23.90 -38.67
C PHE A 552 5.40 23.32 -38.04
N ALA A 553 4.93 22.20 -38.57
CA ALA A 553 3.81 21.42 -38.04
C ALA A 553 4.07 19.92 -38.21
N ASP A 554 3.76 19.15 -37.17
CA ASP A 554 3.99 17.71 -37.11
C ASP A 554 3.01 17.05 -36.12
N PHE A 555 3.18 15.75 -35.84
CA PHE A 555 2.32 14.95 -34.97
C PHE A 555 2.62 15.02 -33.45
N GLY A 556 3.40 15.98 -32.97
CA GLY A 556 3.71 16.19 -31.55
C GLY A 556 5.12 15.77 -31.12
N TRP A 557 6.01 15.56 -32.09
CA TRP A 557 7.44 15.25 -31.93
C TRP A 557 8.22 16.44 -31.35
N ASP A 558 8.02 17.64 -31.89
CA ASP A 558 8.72 18.86 -31.44
C ASP A 558 7.89 20.17 -31.56
N ASN A 559 7.13 20.36 -32.64
CA ASN A 559 6.31 21.56 -32.87
C ASN A 559 4.84 21.34 -32.53
N GLY A 560 4.36 20.12 -32.77
CA GLY A 560 2.96 19.72 -32.72
C GLY A 560 2.12 20.30 -33.86
N GLY A 561 0.81 20.22 -33.70
CA GLY A 561 -0.17 20.76 -34.64
C GLY A 561 -1.07 19.70 -35.27
N LEU A 562 -0.63 18.45 -35.41
CA LEU A 562 -1.41 17.39 -36.05
C LEU A 562 -1.73 16.25 -35.06
N THR A 563 -2.91 15.66 -35.19
CA THR A 563 -3.26 14.41 -34.49
C THR A 563 -4.21 13.59 -35.34
N LEU A 564 -3.92 12.32 -35.54
CA LEU A 564 -4.80 11.42 -36.28
C LEU A 564 -5.80 10.75 -35.34
N LYS A 565 -7.03 10.53 -35.79
CA LYS A 565 -8.08 9.86 -35.01
C LYS A 565 -8.71 8.70 -35.77
N ASP A 566 -9.18 7.71 -35.02
CA ASP A 566 -9.89 6.56 -35.56
C ASP A 566 -11.39 6.85 -35.79
N GLN A 567 -12.10 5.86 -36.36
CA GLN A 567 -13.55 5.95 -36.61
C GLN A 567 -14.43 6.02 -35.33
N TYR A 568 -13.82 6.06 -34.15
CA TYR A 568 -14.46 6.20 -32.85
C TYR A 568 -14.07 7.53 -32.16
N ASP A 569 -13.50 8.48 -32.92
CA ASP A 569 -13.00 9.80 -32.47
C ASP A 569 -11.84 9.73 -31.45
N ARG A 570 -11.25 8.54 -31.25
CA ARG A 570 -10.11 8.31 -30.36
C ARG A 570 -8.83 8.72 -31.07
N ALA A 571 -7.93 9.42 -30.39
CA ALA A 571 -6.61 9.72 -30.94
C ALA A 571 -5.86 8.42 -31.21
N ILE A 572 -5.41 8.22 -32.45
CA ILE A 572 -4.53 7.10 -32.79
C ILE A 572 -3.14 7.50 -32.32
N ASP A 573 -2.62 6.75 -31.35
CA ASP A 573 -1.19 6.77 -31.08
C ASP A 573 -0.45 6.10 -32.24
N ILE A 574 -0.15 6.94 -33.24
CA ILE A 574 0.69 6.61 -34.38
C ILE A 574 2.17 6.48 -33.98
N ASN A 575 2.55 7.00 -32.81
CA ASN A 575 3.92 6.95 -32.31
C ASN A 575 4.24 5.59 -31.65
N ALA A 576 3.31 4.62 -31.65
CA ALA A 576 3.55 3.26 -31.19
C ALA A 576 3.89 2.24 -32.29
N SER A 577 5.01 1.52 -32.13
CA SER A 577 5.50 0.44 -33.00
C SER A 577 4.54 -0.73 -33.18
N GLU A 578 3.67 -1.01 -32.22
CA GLU A 578 2.60 -2.01 -32.32
C GLU A 578 1.55 -1.60 -33.36
N ASN A 579 1.30 -0.29 -33.48
CA ASN A 579 0.48 0.33 -34.52
C ASN A 579 1.29 0.65 -35.79
N ALA A 580 2.60 0.87 -35.70
CA ALA A 580 3.39 1.42 -36.80
C ALA A 580 3.43 0.51 -38.06
N SER A 581 3.17 -0.79 -37.96
CA SER A 581 2.99 -1.64 -39.15
C SER A 581 1.65 -1.39 -39.86
N THR A 582 0.59 -1.15 -39.10
CA THR A 582 -0.78 -0.89 -39.58
C THR A 582 -0.94 0.56 -40.08
N TYR A 583 -0.34 1.53 -39.39
CA TYR A 583 -0.61 2.96 -39.59
C TYR A 583 0.50 3.73 -40.35
N LYS A 584 1.66 3.13 -40.65
CA LYS A 584 2.72 3.77 -41.49
C LYS A 584 2.25 4.24 -42.86
N ASN A 585 1.16 3.64 -43.36
CA ASN A 585 0.58 3.99 -44.66
C ASN A 585 -0.15 5.34 -44.65
N TYR A 586 -0.51 5.86 -43.47
CA TYR A 586 -1.16 7.17 -43.37
C TYR A 586 -0.13 8.30 -43.46
N LYS A 587 -0.35 9.24 -44.39
CA LYS A 587 0.48 10.42 -44.64
C LYS A 587 -0.39 11.67 -44.64
N VAL A 588 0.04 12.73 -43.96
CA VAL A 588 -0.57 14.06 -44.06
C VAL A 588 0.20 14.87 -45.09
N VAL A 589 -0.50 15.28 -46.14
CA VAL A 589 0.05 16.11 -47.22
C VAL A 589 -0.45 17.53 -47.04
N ALA A 590 0.48 18.47 -46.89
CA ALA A 590 0.22 19.89 -46.86
C ALA A 590 0.38 20.50 -48.26
N LYS A 591 -0.67 21.18 -48.75
CA LYS A 591 -0.68 21.83 -50.07
C LYS A 591 -1.21 23.26 -49.94
N SER A 592 -0.49 24.21 -50.53
CA SER A 592 -0.90 25.62 -50.59
C SER A 592 -1.84 25.89 -51.76
N SER A 593 -2.92 26.65 -51.55
CA SER A 593 -3.82 27.11 -52.60
C SER A 593 -3.15 28.10 -53.56
N ASN A 594 -2.15 28.83 -53.08
CA ASN A 594 -1.31 29.72 -53.88
C ASN A 594 0.18 29.55 -53.50
N PRO A 595 0.91 28.65 -54.20
CA PRO A 595 2.32 28.39 -53.93
C PRO A 595 3.27 29.56 -54.25
N THR A 596 2.78 30.69 -54.77
CA THR A 596 3.59 31.91 -54.95
C THR A 596 3.55 32.84 -53.74
N VAL A 597 2.62 32.61 -52.80
CA VAL A 597 2.44 33.40 -51.57
C VAL A 597 2.93 32.62 -50.33
N ILE A 598 2.51 31.35 -50.20
CA ILE A 598 2.98 30.42 -49.16
C ILE A 598 3.36 29.11 -49.84
N THR A 599 4.49 28.51 -49.49
CA THR A 599 4.78 27.09 -49.78
C THR A 599 4.63 26.25 -48.53
N ALA A 600 4.23 24.99 -48.72
CA ALA A 600 4.33 23.94 -47.71
C ALA A 600 5.22 22.85 -48.31
N GLY A 601 6.28 22.45 -47.61
CA GLY A 601 7.28 21.48 -48.07
C GLY A 601 7.75 20.58 -46.94
N SER A 602 8.35 19.42 -47.24
CA SER A 602 8.93 18.56 -46.21
C SER A 602 10.26 19.14 -45.76
N ALA A 603 10.46 19.29 -44.45
CA ALA A 603 11.72 19.78 -43.91
C ALA A 603 12.80 18.69 -43.98
N PRO A 604 13.94 18.88 -44.67
CA PRO A 604 15.13 18.08 -44.37
C PRO A 604 15.67 18.54 -43.01
N ALA A 605 16.11 17.58 -42.17
CA ALA A 605 16.70 17.86 -40.86
C ALA A 605 17.70 19.04 -40.92
N LEU A 606 17.34 20.17 -40.29
CA LEU A 606 17.85 21.46 -40.72
C LEU A 606 19.27 21.78 -40.24
N SER A 607 20.17 21.97 -41.21
CA SER A 607 21.27 22.93 -41.09
C SER A 607 20.99 24.14 -41.97
N GLY A 608 20.68 25.29 -41.35
CA GLY A 608 20.65 26.59 -42.04
C GLY A 608 19.28 27.10 -42.52
N GLY A 609 18.16 26.48 -42.12
CA GLY A 609 16.82 27.11 -42.21
C GLY A 609 16.28 27.34 -43.64
N LYS A 610 16.67 26.52 -44.61
CA LYS A 610 16.23 26.63 -46.01
C LYS A 610 15.71 25.29 -46.53
N LEU A 611 14.54 25.28 -47.19
CA LEU A 611 14.11 24.14 -48.00
C LEU A 611 15.06 23.96 -49.19
N THR A 612 15.64 22.77 -49.33
CA THR A 612 16.55 22.43 -50.44
C THR A 612 15.84 21.85 -51.65
N ASP A 613 14.58 21.42 -51.53
CA ASP A 613 13.85 20.70 -52.58
C ASP A 613 13.03 21.60 -53.51
N GLY A 614 12.63 22.79 -53.06
CA GLY A 614 11.73 23.68 -53.80
C GLY A 614 10.32 23.13 -53.98
N SER A 615 9.91 22.14 -53.18
CA SER A 615 8.61 21.47 -53.31
C SER A 615 7.46 22.39 -52.88
N ALA A 616 6.37 22.36 -53.65
CA ALA A 616 5.10 23.03 -53.32
C ALA A 616 4.15 22.13 -52.50
N THR A 617 4.59 20.93 -52.13
CA THR A 617 3.85 19.96 -51.31
C THR A 617 4.74 19.42 -50.21
N GLY A 618 4.30 19.59 -48.96
CA GLY A 618 4.92 18.98 -47.79
C GLY A 618 4.22 17.69 -47.42
N VAL A 619 4.98 16.72 -46.93
CA VAL A 619 4.46 15.44 -46.45
C VAL A 619 5.01 15.19 -45.07
N ALA A 620 4.13 15.04 -44.08
CA ALA A 620 4.43 14.43 -42.80
C ALA A 620 3.91 13.00 -42.78
N GLY A 621 4.75 12.08 -42.33
CA GLY A 621 4.38 10.69 -42.08
C GLY A 621 4.59 10.30 -40.63
N VAL A 622 4.05 9.15 -40.26
CA VAL A 622 4.25 8.54 -38.94
C VAL A 622 5.74 8.29 -38.68
N GLY A 623 6.36 9.07 -37.80
CA GLY A 623 7.79 9.02 -37.50
C GLY A 623 8.71 9.47 -38.65
N GLU A 624 8.23 10.39 -39.50
CA GLU A 624 8.95 10.93 -40.66
C GLU A 624 9.06 12.49 -40.59
N ASP A 625 9.39 13.13 -41.72
CA ASP A 625 9.68 14.57 -41.86
C ASP A 625 8.56 15.51 -41.33
N GLU A 626 8.96 16.69 -40.86
CA GLU A 626 8.05 17.80 -40.50
C GLU A 626 7.50 18.53 -41.75
N ILE A 627 6.33 19.16 -41.63
CA ILE A 627 5.82 20.11 -42.64
C ILE A 627 6.34 21.50 -42.31
N ALA A 628 7.21 22.04 -43.17
CA ALA A 628 7.64 23.43 -43.15
C ALA A 628 6.67 24.31 -43.96
N ILE A 629 6.19 25.39 -43.35
CA ILE A 629 5.32 26.41 -43.94
C ILE A 629 6.16 27.68 -44.14
N GLN A 630 6.36 28.10 -45.40
CA GLN A 630 7.24 29.24 -45.74
C GLN A 630 6.50 30.34 -46.51
N SER A 631 6.78 31.60 -46.17
CA SER A 631 6.28 32.77 -46.91
C SER A 631 7.13 33.08 -48.15
N LEU A 632 6.49 33.59 -49.20
CA LEU A 632 7.13 34.06 -50.43
C LEU A 632 6.72 35.50 -50.76
N ALA A 633 5.57 35.72 -51.40
CA ALA A 633 5.05 37.06 -51.72
C ALA A 633 3.91 37.48 -50.79
N ALA A 634 3.69 38.80 -50.65
CA ALA A 634 2.54 39.32 -49.90
C ALA A 634 1.19 38.91 -50.53
N GLY A 635 0.20 38.65 -49.68
CA GLY A 635 -1.10 38.13 -50.07
C GLY A 635 -1.69 37.19 -49.02
N SER A 636 -2.62 36.33 -49.42
CA SER A 636 -3.16 35.28 -48.56
C SER A 636 -3.18 33.94 -49.30
N SER A 637 -2.93 32.86 -48.58
CA SER A 637 -3.04 31.49 -49.09
C SER A 637 -3.57 30.55 -48.03
N THR A 638 -4.41 29.61 -48.43
CA THR A 638 -4.91 28.53 -47.56
C THR A 638 -4.05 27.28 -47.77
N VAL A 639 -3.47 26.76 -46.70
CA VAL A 639 -2.81 25.45 -46.71
C VAL A 639 -3.84 24.40 -46.29
N SER A 640 -4.05 23.39 -47.13
CA SER A 640 -4.83 22.20 -46.81
C SER A 640 -3.92 21.08 -46.33
N PHE A 641 -4.24 20.52 -45.17
CA PHE A 641 -3.61 19.34 -44.59
C PHE A 641 -4.57 18.16 -44.83
N SER A 642 -4.24 17.31 -45.79
CA SER A 642 -5.07 16.17 -46.19
C SER A 642 -4.41 14.87 -45.78
N VAL A 643 -5.13 14.00 -45.06
CA VAL A 643 -4.63 12.66 -44.72
C VAL A 643 -5.02 11.66 -45.81
N TYR A 644 -4.04 10.86 -46.23
CA TYR A 644 -4.16 9.82 -47.24
C TYR A 644 -3.64 8.49 -46.71
N ASP A 645 -4.19 7.39 -47.21
CA ASP A 645 -3.65 6.04 -47.02
C ASP A 645 -2.97 5.58 -48.32
N ILE A 646 -1.65 5.39 -48.30
CA ILE A 646 -0.88 4.94 -49.47
C ILE A 646 -1.12 3.47 -49.83
N SER A 647 -1.84 2.71 -48.99
CA SER A 647 -2.20 1.31 -49.24
C SER A 647 -3.50 1.13 -50.03
N GLN A 648 -4.20 2.23 -50.37
CA GLN A 648 -5.41 2.19 -51.20
C GLN A 648 -5.18 1.45 -52.52
N LYS A 649 -6.14 0.60 -52.88
CA LYS A 649 -6.11 -0.24 -54.09
C LYS A 649 -7.24 0.14 -55.04
N ASN A 650 -6.96 0.04 -56.33
CA ASN A 650 -8.00 0.16 -57.36
C ASN A 650 -8.89 -1.10 -57.41
N SER A 651 -9.95 -1.07 -58.21
CA SER A 651 -10.88 -2.19 -58.37
C SER A 651 -10.27 -3.49 -58.92
N ALA A 652 -9.02 -3.45 -59.40
CA ALA A 652 -8.25 -4.61 -59.83
C ALA A 652 -7.25 -5.12 -58.75
N GLY A 653 -7.28 -4.55 -57.55
CA GLY A 653 -6.45 -4.95 -56.41
C GLY A 653 -5.01 -4.42 -56.42
N ALA A 654 -4.63 -3.60 -57.41
CA ALA A 654 -3.31 -2.98 -57.48
C ALA A 654 -3.27 -1.68 -56.65
N LEU A 655 -2.12 -1.39 -56.02
CA LEU A 655 -1.91 -0.14 -55.28
C LEU A 655 -2.08 1.07 -56.19
N ILE A 656 -2.77 2.09 -55.69
CA ILE A 656 -2.97 3.38 -56.39
C ILE A 656 -1.72 4.25 -56.22
N PHE A 657 -1.15 4.28 -55.02
CA PHE A 657 0.06 5.06 -54.74
C PHE A 657 1.29 4.50 -55.45
N ASN A 658 2.01 5.34 -56.18
CA ASN A 658 3.30 5.01 -56.77
C ASN A 658 4.43 5.63 -55.93
N ALA A 659 5.14 4.77 -55.18
CA ALA A 659 6.23 5.19 -54.30
C ALA A 659 7.42 5.86 -55.02
N ALA A 660 7.62 5.60 -56.32
CA ALA A 660 8.70 6.20 -57.11
C ALA A 660 8.38 7.65 -57.54
N THR A 661 7.09 7.98 -57.72
CA THR A 661 6.65 9.35 -58.08
C THR A 661 6.08 10.14 -56.91
N LYS A 662 5.80 9.48 -55.77
CA LYS A 662 5.15 10.05 -54.58
C LYS A 662 3.88 10.85 -54.90
N ASN A 663 3.09 10.41 -55.87
CA ASN A 663 1.89 11.15 -56.27
C ASN A 663 0.69 10.84 -55.35
N TYR A 664 0.27 11.84 -54.57
CA TYR A 664 -0.89 11.73 -53.68
C TYR A 664 -2.20 12.19 -54.32
N SER A 665 -2.18 12.83 -55.52
CA SER A 665 -3.42 13.33 -56.16
C SER A 665 -4.38 12.22 -56.58
N ASP A 666 -3.85 11.02 -56.76
CA ASP A 666 -4.59 9.87 -57.30
C ASP A 666 -5.29 9.08 -56.19
N LEU A 667 -4.95 9.37 -54.92
CA LEU A 667 -5.55 8.79 -53.72
C LEU A 667 -6.80 9.59 -53.30
N THR A 668 -7.73 8.90 -52.64
CA THR A 668 -8.85 9.57 -51.98
C THR A 668 -8.40 10.05 -50.60
N ALA A 669 -8.58 11.34 -50.29
CA ALA A 669 -8.32 11.86 -48.96
C ALA A 669 -9.35 11.31 -47.97
N ILE A 670 -8.88 10.92 -46.78
CA ILE A 670 -9.73 10.43 -45.69
C ILE A 670 -10.40 11.62 -44.98
N ASP A 671 -9.61 12.63 -44.62
CA ASP A 671 -10.07 13.91 -44.08
C ASP A 671 -9.13 15.03 -44.57
N THR A 672 -9.58 16.27 -44.50
CA THR A 672 -8.80 17.46 -44.84
C THR A 672 -9.16 18.62 -43.93
N LYS A 673 -8.15 19.18 -43.25
CA LYS A 673 -8.25 20.45 -42.51
C LYS A 673 -7.54 21.56 -43.27
N THR A 674 -7.89 22.80 -42.99
CA THR A 674 -7.34 23.97 -43.68
C THR A 674 -6.96 25.06 -42.70
N GLN A 675 -5.86 25.76 -42.98
CA GLN A 675 -5.48 26.98 -42.28
C GLN A 675 -5.10 28.05 -43.30
N THR A 676 -5.69 29.23 -43.16
CA THR A 676 -5.34 30.39 -43.98
C THR A 676 -4.21 31.18 -43.32
N PHE A 677 -3.19 31.49 -44.13
CA PHE A 677 -2.05 32.32 -43.75
C PHE A 677 -2.09 33.62 -44.56
N THR A 678 -1.73 34.72 -43.91
CA THR A 678 -1.64 36.05 -44.51
C THR A 678 -0.19 36.50 -44.49
N VAL A 679 0.39 36.71 -45.67
CA VAL A 679 1.74 37.21 -45.85
C VAL A 679 1.69 38.72 -46.06
N LEU A 680 2.40 39.47 -45.22
CA LEU A 680 2.40 40.93 -45.23
C LEU A 680 3.64 41.48 -45.92
N ASP A 681 3.47 42.58 -46.66
CA ASP A 681 4.60 43.39 -47.10
C ASP A 681 5.29 44.04 -45.89
N ASP A 682 6.58 44.34 -46.04
CA ASP A 682 7.37 45.02 -45.02
C ASP A 682 6.74 46.32 -44.51
N LYS A 683 6.09 47.07 -45.42
CA LYS A 683 5.38 48.32 -45.11
C LYS A 683 4.20 48.15 -44.15
N ASP A 684 3.65 46.95 -43.98
CA ASP A 684 2.45 46.69 -43.17
C ASP A 684 2.80 46.15 -41.77
N ILE A 685 4.07 45.81 -41.53
CA ILE A 685 4.63 45.59 -40.20
C ILE A 685 4.96 46.97 -39.62
N LYS A 686 4.29 47.34 -38.53
CA LYS A 686 4.31 48.72 -37.98
C LYS A 686 5.10 48.86 -36.69
N ASP A 687 5.27 47.78 -35.95
CA ASP A 687 5.94 47.73 -34.65
C ASP A 687 6.44 46.29 -34.40
N TYR A 688 7.09 46.05 -33.26
CA TYR A 688 7.65 44.76 -32.88
C TYR A 688 7.38 44.45 -31.41
N LYS A 689 7.26 43.16 -31.08
CA LYS A 689 7.15 42.71 -29.68
C LYS A 689 7.89 41.41 -29.45
N ILE A 690 8.22 41.17 -28.19
CA ILE A 690 8.83 39.96 -27.68
C ILE A 690 7.86 39.29 -26.71
N ASP A 691 7.86 37.95 -26.67
CA ASP A 691 7.04 37.21 -25.72
C ASP A 691 7.45 37.48 -24.27
N ALA A 692 6.46 37.51 -23.39
CA ALA A 692 6.66 37.68 -21.95
C ALA A 692 7.23 36.39 -21.35
N VAL A 693 8.30 36.51 -20.55
CA VAL A 693 8.83 35.38 -19.76
C VAL A 693 8.17 35.42 -18.39
N THR A 694 7.07 34.67 -18.24
CA THR A 694 6.22 34.70 -17.04
C THR A 694 6.69 33.74 -15.94
N THR A 695 7.38 32.66 -16.30
CA THR A 695 8.00 31.74 -15.34
C THR A 695 9.36 32.28 -14.87
N PRO A 696 9.67 32.22 -13.56
CA PRO A 696 11.02 32.51 -13.07
C PRO A 696 11.99 31.43 -13.54
N MET A 697 13.27 31.79 -13.60
CA MET A 697 14.35 30.89 -14.04
C MET A 697 15.21 30.45 -12.84
N TYR A 698 15.74 29.22 -12.88
CA TYR A 698 16.57 28.71 -11.78
C TYR A 698 18.01 29.22 -11.84
N ALA A 699 18.49 29.87 -10.78
CA ALA A 699 19.77 30.57 -10.73
C ALA A 699 20.97 29.68 -10.36
N ILE A 700 21.39 28.79 -11.29
CA ILE A 700 22.45 27.80 -11.04
C ILE A 700 23.82 28.09 -11.66
N ASN A 701 23.90 28.92 -12.71
CA ASN A 701 25.03 28.83 -13.63
C ASN A 701 26.21 29.78 -13.33
N THR A 702 27.44 29.36 -13.60
CA THR A 702 28.61 30.24 -13.64
C THR A 702 29.18 30.28 -15.06
N LEU A 703 28.44 30.93 -15.97
CA LEU A 703 28.92 31.27 -17.31
C LEU A 703 29.16 32.78 -17.45
N THR A 704 30.14 33.13 -18.28
CA THR A 704 30.39 34.50 -18.74
C THR A 704 29.65 34.77 -20.04
N ASN A 705 29.29 36.04 -20.30
CA ASN A 705 28.66 36.45 -21.56
C ASN A 705 29.55 36.08 -22.78
N GLY A 706 28.92 35.58 -23.84
CA GLY A 706 29.58 35.31 -25.13
C GLY A 706 30.21 33.92 -25.31
N VAL A 707 29.93 32.96 -24.41
CA VAL A 707 30.30 31.55 -24.61
C VAL A 707 29.44 30.94 -25.73
N ALA A 708 30.07 30.29 -26.71
CA ALA A 708 29.38 29.68 -27.84
C ALA A 708 28.53 28.46 -27.43
N ASP A 709 27.38 28.28 -28.08
CA ASP A 709 26.43 27.15 -27.89
C ASP A 709 27.12 25.76 -27.95
N SER A 710 28.12 25.61 -28.82
CA SER A 710 28.94 24.40 -28.93
C SER A 710 29.81 24.09 -27.70
N VAL A 711 30.22 25.11 -26.94
CA VAL A 711 31.03 24.96 -25.71
C VAL A 711 30.14 24.59 -24.52
N ILE A 712 28.91 25.12 -24.47
CA ILE A 712 27.91 24.74 -23.46
C ILE A 712 27.50 23.28 -23.65
N LYS A 713 27.21 22.87 -24.89
CA LYS A 713 26.89 21.48 -25.28
C LYS A 713 28.02 20.48 -25.03
N ALA A 714 29.28 20.92 -25.03
CA ALA A 714 30.44 20.10 -24.69
C ALA A 714 30.71 20.00 -23.17
N SER A 715 30.02 20.79 -22.34
CA SER A 715 30.12 20.70 -20.88
C SER A 715 29.19 19.60 -20.34
N LYS A 716 29.58 18.95 -19.23
CA LYS A 716 28.78 17.91 -18.56
C LYS A 716 27.41 18.38 -18.03
N LEU A 717 27.07 19.65 -18.19
CA LEU A 717 25.83 20.30 -17.75
C LEU A 717 24.99 20.81 -18.92
N GLY A 718 25.45 20.66 -20.18
CA GLY A 718 24.86 21.32 -21.35
C GLY A 718 23.37 21.05 -21.56
N GLY A 719 22.91 19.83 -21.29
CA GLY A 719 21.50 19.45 -21.38
C GLY A 719 20.61 20.17 -20.36
N GLN A 720 20.94 20.08 -19.07
CA GLN A 720 20.17 20.73 -17.99
C GLN A 720 20.14 22.26 -18.13
N ILE A 721 21.21 22.86 -18.70
CA ILE A 721 21.26 24.30 -19.00
C ILE A 721 20.30 24.68 -20.15
N ASP A 722 20.11 23.80 -21.13
CA ASP A 722 19.17 24.02 -22.24
C ASP A 722 17.70 23.86 -21.77
N ASP A 723 17.43 23.22 -20.63
CA ASP A 723 16.08 23.19 -20.04
C ASP A 723 15.78 24.49 -19.28
N TYR A 724 16.65 24.90 -18.34
CA TYR A 724 16.46 26.12 -17.53
C TYR A 724 16.62 27.46 -18.29
N LYS A 725 16.39 27.48 -19.60
CA LYS A 725 16.47 28.65 -20.46
C LYS A 725 15.10 29.28 -20.70
N ALA A 726 15.05 30.61 -20.74
CA ALA A 726 13.94 31.29 -21.39
C ALA A 726 14.23 31.42 -22.89
N ASN A 727 13.25 31.03 -23.74
CA ASN A 727 13.28 31.24 -25.18
C ASN A 727 12.10 32.13 -25.66
N PRO A 728 12.12 33.45 -25.35
CA PRO A 728 11.09 34.37 -25.80
C PRO A 728 11.21 34.65 -27.30
N LYS A 729 10.14 34.36 -28.05
CA LYS A 729 10.08 34.63 -29.50
C LYS A 729 9.79 36.11 -29.77
N VAL A 730 10.39 36.66 -30.83
CA VAL A 730 10.21 38.03 -31.31
C VAL A 730 9.34 38.06 -32.55
N TYR A 731 8.35 38.94 -32.59
CA TYR A 731 7.41 39.10 -33.71
C TYR A 731 7.38 40.53 -34.20
N GLY A 732 7.09 40.72 -35.48
CA GLY A 732 6.51 41.98 -35.94
C GLY A 732 5.06 42.10 -35.49
N THR A 733 4.50 43.29 -35.57
CA THR A 733 3.08 43.53 -35.34
C THR A 733 2.45 44.42 -36.40
N THR A 734 1.19 44.12 -36.70
CA THR A 734 0.32 45.00 -37.49
C THR A 734 -0.12 46.21 -36.68
N THR A 735 -0.77 47.20 -37.32
CA THR A 735 -1.44 48.32 -36.63
C THR A 735 -2.46 47.88 -35.56
N THR A 736 -2.97 46.65 -35.64
CA THR A 736 -3.91 46.05 -34.66
C THR A 736 -3.21 45.21 -33.58
N GLY A 737 -1.89 45.15 -33.57
CA GLY A 737 -1.09 44.41 -32.58
C GLY A 737 -0.97 42.89 -32.83
N SER A 738 -1.47 42.38 -33.96
CA SER A 738 -1.43 40.95 -34.31
C SER A 738 0.02 40.47 -34.55
N LYS A 739 0.39 39.27 -34.07
CA LYS A 739 1.75 38.70 -34.20
C LYS A 739 2.06 38.31 -35.66
N VAL A 740 3.17 38.83 -36.19
CA VAL A 740 3.72 38.52 -37.52
C VAL A 740 5.05 37.79 -37.35
N VAL A 741 5.18 36.61 -37.94
CA VAL A 741 6.46 35.86 -37.95
C VAL A 741 7.43 36.51 -38.91
N LEU A 742 8.64 36.83 -38.41
CA LEU A 742 9.67 37.55 -39.15
C LEU A 742 10.51 36.61 -40.03
N ARG A 743 11.07 37.15 -41.11
CA ARG A 743 11.84 36.37 -42.10
C ARG A 743 13.32 36.21 -41.73
N GLY A 744 13.87 35.03 -42.03
CA GLY A 744 15.30 34.74 -41.92
C GLY A 744 15.87 34.98 -40.53
N THR A 745 16.88 35.85 -40.43
CA THR A 745 17.63 36.12 -39.19
C THR A 745 17.58 37.61 -38.82
N PRO A 746 16.44 38.12 -38.28
CA PRO A 746 16.23 39.53 -38.02
C PRO A 746 16.93 40.01 -36.74
N ILE A 747 17.21 39.11 -35.78
CA ILE A 747 17.77 39.49 -34.47
C ILE A 747 19.27 39.72 -34.61
N THR A 748 19.72 40.93 -34.26
CA THR A 748 21.09 41.43 -34.46
C THR A 748 21.90 41.50 -33.17
N GLY A 749 21.23 41.53 -32.01
CA GLY A 749 21.87 41.54 -30.69
C GLY A 749 20.85 41.34 -29.59
N ALA A 750 21.28 40.80 -28.44
CA ALA A 750 20.45 40.65 -27.26
C ALA A 750 21.31 40.74 -25.99
N SER A 751 20.82 41.48 -25.00
CA SER A 751 21.57 41.79 -23.78
C SER A 751 20.68 41.79 -22.55
N SER A 752 21.28 41.56 -21.39
CA SER A 752 20.65 41.69 -20.08
C SER A 752 21.09 42.98 -19.40
N SER A 753 20.14 43.65 -18.72
CA SER A 753 20.41 44.78 -17.82
C SER A 753 21.05 44.38 -16.48
N SER A 754 21.15 43.09 -16.18
CA SER A 754 21.80 42.55 -14.97
C SER A 754 22.81 41.45 -15.31
N SER A 755 23.94 41.44 -14.60
CA SER A 755 24.93 40.35 -14.64
C SER A 755 24.42 39.02 -14.09
N ASP A 756 23.25 39.00 -13.44
CA ASP A 756 22.61 37.77 -12.95
C ASP A 756 21.93 36.94 -14.06
N PHE A 757 21.95 37.41 -15.32
CA PHE A 757 21.42 36.68 -16.46
C PHE A 757 22.40 36.75 -17.63
N THR A 758 22.62 35.61 -18.30
CA THR A 758 23.48 35.50 -19.48
C THR A 758 22.61 35.24 -20.71
N VAL A 759 22.81 36.02 -21.77
CA VAL A 759 22.23 35.77 -23.10
C VAL A 759 23.29 35.05 -23.93
N TYR A 760 23.06 33.78 -24.26
CA TYR A 760 24.06 32.91 -24.91
C TYR A 760 23.72 32.59 -26.38
N ALA A 761 22.47 32.78 -26.80
CA ALA A 761 22.06 32.87 -28.19
C ALA A 761 21.22 34.15 -28.38
N GLY A 762 21.46 34.88 -29.48
CA GLY A 762 20.99 36.26 -29.65
C GLY A 762 22.08 37.30 -29.98
N ALA A 763 23.33 36.85 -30.15
CA ALA A 763 24.50 37.62 -30.58
C ALA A 763 25.17 38.56 -29.55
N ALA A 764 26.14 37.99 -28.82
CA ALA A 764 27.42 38.63 -28.54
C ALA A 764 28.55 37.59 -28.69
N GLY A 765 28.82 37.14 -29.94
CA GLY A 765 29.84 36.12 -30.21
C GLY A 765 29.68 35.35 -31.53
N GLY A 766 28.49 35.33 -32.14
CA GLY A 766 28.31 34.67 -33.45
C GLY A 766 26.92 34.86 -34.08
N GLY A 767 26.88 35.61 -35.18
CA GLY A 767 25.80 35.63 -36.18
C GLY A 767 24.44 36.24 -35.77
N ASN A 768 23.70 36.77 -36.74
CA ASN A 768 22.28 37.08 -36.56
C ASN A 768 21.47 35.79 -36.39
N VAL A 769 20.43 35.80 -35.56
CA VAL A 769 19.57 34.62 -35.29
C VAL A 769 18.13 34.83 -35.74
N ALA A 770 17.39 33.73 -35.86
CA ALA A 770 15.97 33.69 -36.23
C ALA A 770 15.07 34.28 -35.13
N TYR A 771 13.79 34.45 -35.45
CA TYR A 771 12.79 35.08 -34.59
C TYR A 771 12.59 34.38 -33.22
N ASP A 772 12.96 33.10 -33.13
CA ASP A 772 12.89 32.19 -32.00
C ASP A 772 14.29 31.75 -31.48
N GLY A 773 15.33 32.51 -31.84
CA GLY A 773 16.73 32.19 -31.53
C GLY A 773 17.33 32.85 -30.29
N VAL A 774 16.54 33.58 -29.48
CA VAL A 774 17.03 34.25 -28.26
C VAL A 774 16.96 33.28 -27.09
N LYS A 775 18.11 32.91 -26.53
CA LYS A 775 18.19 32.01 -25.37
C LYS A 775 18.87 32.72 -24.19
N ILE A 776 18.16 32.79 -23.07
CA ILE A 776 18.61 33.42 -21.82
C ILE A 776 18.72 32.35 -20.74
N ILE A 777 19.71 32.44 -19.85
CA ILE A 777 19.87 31.63 -18.63
C ILE A 777 20.10 32.53 -17.40
N ALA A 778 19.76 32.03 -16.21
CA ALA A 778 20.04 32.72 -14.96
C ALA A 778 21.39 32.26 -14.37
N ASN A 779 22.23 33.23 -14.01
CA ASN A 779 23.50 33.00 -13.34
C ASN A 779 23.30 32.84 -11.83
N LYS A 780 24.14 32.02 -11.22
CA LYS A 780 24.28 31.88 -9.78
C LYS A 780 24.68 33.23 -9.17
N PHE A 781 23.91 33.69 -8.19
CA PHE A 781 24.15 34.99 -7.55
C PHE A 781 25.51 35.04 -6.87
N VAL A 782 26.25 36.13 -7.09
CA VAL A 782 27.54 36.41 -6.46
C VAL A 782 27.37 36.67 -4.96
N ASP A 783 26.27 37.32 -4.57
CA ASP A 783 25.85 37.44 -3.18
C ASP A 783 25.09 36.18 -2.73
N PRO A 784 25.61 35.37 -1.79
CA PRO A 784 24.95 34.18 -1.31
C PRO A 784 23.68 34.48 -0.49
N ALA A 785 23.45 35.71 -0.02
CA ALA A 785 22.23 36.10 0.69
C ALA A 785 21.05 36.41 -0.27
N LYS A 786 21.32 36.64 -1.55
CA LYS A 786 20.31 36.95 -2.56
C LYS A 786 19.42 35.72 -2.84
N THR A 787 18.09 35.89 -2.72
CA THR A 787 17.11 34.81 -2.91
C THR A 787 16.50 34.78 -4.32
N GLY A 788 16.60 35.88 -5.06
CA GLY A 788 16.12 36.02 -6.43
C GLY A 788 16.63 37.29 -7.09
N SER A 789 16.45 37.40 -8.41
CA SER A 789 16.81 38.58 -9.19
C SER A 789 15.78 38.86 -10.28
N SER A 790 15.83 40.05 -10.86
CA SER A 790 15.05 40.43 -12.03
C SER A 790 15.92 41.25 -12.98
N ALA A 791 15.60 41.17 -14.26
CA ALA A 791 16.24 41.95 -15.30
C ALA A 791 15.26 42.26 -16.43
N THR A 792 15.54 43.33 -17.15
CA THR A 792 15.03 43.53 -18.51
C THR A 792 16.04 42.93 -19.49
N ILE A 793 15.56 42.05 -20.38
CA ILE A 793 16.29 41.61 -21.56
C ILE A 793 15.92 42.55 -22.70
N SER A 794 16.92 43.16 -23.31
CA SER A 794 16.79 44.04 -24.47
C SER A 794 17.27 43.31 -25.72
N VAL A 795 16.37 43.11 -26.68
CA VAL A 795 16.68 42.46 -27.96
C VAL A 795 16.64 43.50 -29.07
N SER A 796 17.79 43.70 -29.72
CA SER A 796 17.92 44.50 -30.93
C SER A 796 17.67 43.63 -32.17
N LEU A 797 16.88 44.15 -33.09
CA LEU A 797 16.56 43.49 -34.36
C LEU A 797 16.57 44.50 -35.51
N LEU A 798 16.91 44.03 -36.71
CA LEU A 798 16.70 44.77 -37.94
C LEU A 798 15.24 44.55 -38.39
N GLY A 799 14.46 45.62 -38.38
CA GLY A 799 13.06 45.61 -38.77
C GLY A 799 12.84 45.40 -40.26
N ALA A 800 11.59 45.12 -40.62
CA ALA A 800 11.08 45.07 -41.97
C ALA A 800 11.27 46.40 -42.73
N ASP A 801 11.23 47.52 -42.01
CA ASP A 801 11.53 48.88 -42.48
C ASP A 801 13.03 49.15 -42.72
N GLY A 802 13.91 48.20 -42.39
CA GLY A 802 15.36 48.35 -42.48
C GLY A 802 15.97 49.20 -41.36
N ILE A 803 15.21 49.51 -40.30
CA ILE A 803 15.67 50.28 -39.13
C ILE A 803 15.97 49.31 -37.98
N ASN A 804 16.93 49.64 -37.12
CA ASN A 804 17.15 48.86 -35.90
C ASN A 804 16.11 49.21 -34.83
N HIS A 805 15.33 48.22 -34.44
CA HIS A 805 14.36 48.29 -33.33
C HIS A 805 14.93 47.63 -32.09
N THR A 806 14.41 47.98 -30.92
CA THR A 806 14.72 47.29 -29.66
C THR A 806 13.43 46.98 -28.92
N VAL A 807 13.22 45.69 -28.65
CA VAL A 807 12.10 45.18 -27.86
C VAL A 807 12.60 44.66 -26.52
N THR A 808 11.77 44.74 -25.48
CA THR A 808 12.17 44.38 -24.11
C THR A 808 11.19 43.43 -23.47
N THR A 809 11.70 42.38 -22.81
CA THR A 809 10.92 41.49 -21.95
C THR A 809 11.51 41.48 -20.54
N ALA A 810 10.65 41.35 -19.52
CA ALA A 810 11.11 41.17 -18.16
C ALA A 810 11.40 39.68 -17.91
N VAL A 811 12.50 39.39 -17.23
CA VAL A 811 12.84 38.05 -16.73
C VAL A 811 13.05 38.11 -15.22
N THR A 812 12.76 36.99 -14.55
CA THR A 812 13.00 36.83 -13.12
C THR A 812 13.74 35.53 -12.87
N SER A 813 14.47 35.45 -11.75
CA SER A 813 15.17 34.24 -11.34
C SER A 813 15.10 34.05 -9.83
N LEU A 814 15.18 32.80 -9.39
CA LEU A 814 15.14 32.41 -7.98
C LEU A 814 16.29 31.47 -7.65
N LYS A 815 16.79 31.58 -6.41
CA LYS A 815 17.81 30.68 -5.83
C LYS A 815 17.20 29.40 -5.26
N ALA A 816 15.89 29.37 -5.02
CA ALA A 816 15.22 28.21 -4.42
C ALA A 816 15.48 26.96 -5.28
N ASP A 817 15.90 25.87 -4.64
CA ASP A 817 16.09 24.60 -5.34
C ASP A 817 14.79 24.19 -6.06
N PRO A 818 14.86 23.46 -7.19
CA PRO A 818 13.66 23.05 -7.88
C PRO A 818 12.93 21.99 -7.04
N VAL A 819 11.61 22.07 -7.04
CA VAL A 819 10.70 21.21 -6.29
C VAL A 819 9.67 20.73 -7.30
N ALA A 820 9.61 19.41 -7.50
CA ALA A 820 8.67 18.82 -8.43
C ALA A 820 7.21 19.14 -8.05
N THR A 821 6.44 19.62 -9.02
CA THR A 821 4.99 19.86 -8.92
C THR A 821 4.20 18.69 -9.50
N SER A 822 4.80 17.94 -10.43
CA SER A 822 4.32 16.68 -10.97
C SER A 822 5.49 15.84 -11.47
N ILE A 823 5.21 14.61 -11.90
CA ILE A 823 6.17 13.74 -12.58
C ILE A 823 5.44 12.88 -13.60
N ASP A 824 5.97 12.87 -14.82
CA ASP A 824 5.58 11.91 -15.86
C ASP A 824 6.83 11.16 -16.37
N ALA A 825 6.65 10.21 -17.29
CA ALA A 825 7.74 9.76 -18.13
C ALA A 825 7.80 10.63 -19.39
N ASN A 826 9.00 10.97 -19.84
CA ASN A 826 9.22 11.36 -21.22
C ASN A 826 9.66 10.12 -22.00
N VAL A 827 9.04 9.94 -23.17
CA VAL A 827 9.43 8.92 -24.13
C VAL A 827 9.66 9.61 -25.45
N ASP A 828 10.91 9.61 -25.89
CA ASP A 828 11.29 9.98 -27.24
C ASP A 828 10.76 8.89 -28.16
N THR A 829 9.49 8.98 -28.59
CA THR A 829 8.81 8.11 -29.58
C THR A 829 9.32 8.41 -31.01
N TYR A 830 10.63 8.51 -30.99
CA TYR A 830 11.58 9.34 -31.71
C TYR A 830 12.14 8.73 -33.00
N VAL A 831 13.37 8.24 -32.90
CA VAL A 831 13.45 7.04 -32.05
C VAL A 831 12.82 5.82 -32.74
N PRO A 832 13.06 5.52 -34.05
CA PRO A 832 12.45 4.34 -34.67
C PRO A 832 12.60 3.09 -33.79
N GLY A 833 11.47 2.50 -33.42
CA GLY A 833 11.42 1.38 -32.49
C GLY A 833 10.96 1.73 -31.07
N ILE A 834 10.80 2.99 -30.68
CA ILE A 834 10.29 3.40 -29.36
C ILE A 834 8.80 3.74 -29.44
N THR A 835 8.02 3.33 -28.43
CA THR A 835 6.57 3.55 -28.34
C THR A 835 6.15 4.11 -27.00
N ARG A 836 4.96 4.74 -26.91
CA ARG A 836 4.31 5.01 -25.63
C ARG A 836 2.79 5.01 -25.71
N LEU A 837 2.17 3.92 -25.26
CA LEU A 837 0.73 3.88 -24.96
C LEU A 837 0.51 4.05 -23.46
N ASP A 838 -0.06 5.18 -23.05
CA ASP A 838 -0.25 5.57 -21.65
C ASP A 838 1.07 5.49 -20.83
N ASP A 839 1.14 4.56 -19.89
CA ASP A 839 2.30 4.28 -19.04
C ASP A 839 3.05 3.00 -19.46
N VAL A 840 2.82 2.53 -20.69
CA VAL A 840 3.52 1.40 -21.30
C VAL A 840 4.40 1.90 -22.46
N VAL A 841 5.69 1.59 -22.36
CA VAL A 841 6.74 1.95 -23.32
C VAL A 841 7.25 0.67 -23.97
N THR A 842 7.06 0.47 -25.27
CA THR A 842 7.61 -0.69 -25.99
C THR A 842 8.88 -0.27 -26.76
N LEU A 843 9.89 -1.13 -26.75
CA LEU A 843 11.17 -0.94 -27.46
C LEU A 843 11.36 -2.09 -28.44
N THR A 844 11.37 -1.79 -29.73
CA THR A 844 11.38 -2.76 -30.84
C THR A 844 12.54 -2.45 -31.78
N PRO A 845 13.71 -3.10 -31.65
CA PRO A 845 14.89 -2.74 -32.41
C PRO A 845 14.72 -3.01 -33.92
N THR A 846 15.13 -2.03 -34.72
CA THR A 846 15.07 -2.07 -36.19
C THR A 846 16.47 -2.08 -36.80
N GLY A 847 16.72 -2.96 -37.78
CA GLY A 847 18.00 -2.99 -38.49
C GLY A 847 19.20 -3.26 -37.57
N THR A 848 20.02 -2.22 -37.34
CA THR A 848 21.23 -2.29 -36.48
C THR A 848 20.99 -1.80 -35.04
N ASP A 849 19.79 -1.33 -34.71
CA ASP A 849 19.47 -0.85 -33.38
C ASP A 849 19.49 -1.97 -32.34
N THR A 850 19.68 -1.59 -31.09
CA THR A 850 19.63 -2.47 -29.92
C THR A 850 18.73 -1.86 -28.86
N TYR A 851 18.26 -2.64 -27.89
CA TYR A 851 17.58 -2.06 -26.72
C TYR A 851 18.43 -0.98 -25.99
N ALA A 852 19.76 -0.97 -26.18
CA ALA A 852 20.66 0.04 -25.63
C ALA A 852 20.66 1.37 -26.40
N SER A 853 20.59 1.32 -27.72
CA SER A 853 20.39 2.55 -28.52
C SER A 853 18.97 3.09 -28.38
N LEU A 854 17.98 2.25 -28.07
CA LEU A 854 16.59 2.67 -27.88
C LEU A 854 16.25 3.13 -26.45
N LEU A 855 16.75 2.49 -25.40
CA LEU A 855 16.42 2.90 -24.02
C LEU A 855 17.32 4.03 -23.50
N GLY A 856 18.61 4.00 -23.87
CA GLY A 856 19.66 4.82 -23.28
C GLY A 856 20.34 4.13 -22.08
N LYS A 857 21.19 4.87 -21.37
CA LYS A 857 22.00 4.36 -20.23
C LYS A 857 21.47 4.74 -18.85
N THR A 858 20.36 5.48 -18.80
CA THR A 858 19.74 5.94 -17.55
C THR A 858 18.27 6.26 -17.78
N LEU A 859 17.47 6.14 -16.73
CA LEU A 859 16.09 6.62 -16.66
C LEU A 859 15.98 8.04 -16.07
N SER A 860 17.11 8.68 -15.76
CA SER A 860 17.22 10.14 -15.59
C SER A 860 17.23 10.82 -16.96
N LYS A 861 16.78 12.09 -17.04
CA LYS A 861 16.80 12.84 -18.30
C LYS A 861 18.19 12.91 -18.95
N TYR A 862 19.24 13.00 -18.14
CA TYR A 862 20.63 13.04 -18.59
C TYR A 862 21.50 12.01 -17.84
N ASP A 863 22.47 11.41 -18.54
CA ASP A 863 23.51 10.58 -17.94
C ASP A 863 24.64 11.41 -17.30
N ALA A 864 25.58 10.74 -16.62
CA ALA A 864 26.72 11.39 -15.95
C ALA A 864 27.76 12.05 -16.90
N LEU A 865 27.55 11.92 -18.22
CA LEU A 865 28.34 12.57 -19.28
C LEU A 865 27.55 13.72 -19.95
N GLY A 866 26.26 13.88 -19.63
CA GLY A 866 25.36 14.89 -20.19
C GLY A 866 24.52 14.42 -21.38
N ASN A 867 24.58 13.13 -21.76
CA ASN A 867 23.77 12.59 -22.86
C ASN A 867 22.32 12.42 -22.42
N LYS A 868 21.37 12.79 -23.27
CA LYS A 868 19.93 12.62 -23.02
C LYS A 868 19.55 11.13 -23.15
N GLY A 869 18.75 10.60 -22.22
CA GLY A 869 18.08 9.31 -22.38
C GLY A 869 16.87 9.41 -23.32
N HIS A 870 16.50 8.32 -23.99
CA HIS A 870 15.28 8.31 -24.82
C HIS A 870 14.02 7.94 -24.04
N VAL A 871 14.17 7.19 -22.94
CA VAL A 871 13.10 6.94 -21.97
C VAL A 871 13.61 7.40 -20.61
N TYR A 872 12.92 8.37 -20.00
CA TYR A 872 13.31 8.88 -18.69
C TYR A 872 12.11 9.42 -17.92
N PHE A 873 12.27 9.53 -16.61
CA PHE A 873 11.30 10.24 -15.79
C PHE A 873 11.55 11.74 -15.84
N ALA A 874 10.48 12.49 -16.11
CA ALA A 874 10.44 13.93 -16.35
C ALA A 874 9.62 14.61 -15.23
N PRO A 875 10.21 14.85 -14.05
CA PRO A 875 9.59 15.64 -12.99
C PRO A 875 9.52 17.11 -13.40
N VAL A 876 8.32 17.69 -13.43
CA VAL A 876 8.11 19.11 -13.77
C VAL A 876 8.25 19.95 -12.49
N ASP A 877 9.25 20.82 -12.44
CA ASP A 877 9.48 21.71 -11.30
C ASP A 877 8.67 23.03 -11.38
N GLN A 878 8.77 23.87 -10.35
CA GLN A 878 8.09 25.18 -10.28
C GLN A 878 8.61 26.21 -11.30
N TYR A 879 9.67 25.90 -12.04
CA TYR A 879 10.19 26.71 -13.14
C TYR A 879 9.63 26.26 -14.50
N GLY A 880 8.89 25.15 -14.53
CA GLY A 880 8.28 24.56 -15.72
C GLY A 880 9.12 23.46 -16.36
N GLU A 881 10.26 23.09 -15.76
CA GLU A 881 11.30 22.33 -16.42
C GLU A 881 11.46 20.90 -15.90
N THR A 882 12.07 20.06 -16.74
CA THR A 882 12.14 18.59 -16.54
C THR A 882 13.53 18.07 -16.15
N ALA A 883 14.41 18.95 -15.66
CA ALA A 883 15.80 18.67 -15.33
C ALA A 883 16.07 18.28 -13.86
N PHE A 884 15.01 18.20 -13.02
CA PHE A 884 15.11 17.93 -11.59
C PHE A 884 15.59 16.49 -11.28
N PRO A 885 16.61 16.29 -10.42
CA PRO A 885 17.07 14.96 -10.01
C PRO A 885 16.07 14.29 -9.07
N LEU A 886 15.73 13.04 -9.37
CA LEU A 886 14.79 12.23 -8.59
C LEU A 886 15.44 11.72 -7.28
N SER A 887 14.60 11.54 -6.26
CA SER A 887 15.03 11.05 -4.93
C SER A 887 15.33 9.56 -4.94
N GLN A 888 14.55 8.81 -5.72
CA GLN A 888 14.68 7.38 -5.86
C GLN A 888 14.22 6.93 -7.25
N PHE A 889 14.99 6.00 -7.83
CA PHE A 889 14.53 5.10 -8.87
C PHE A 889 14.36 3.68 -8.31
N SER A 890 13.33 2.97 -8.76
CA SER A 890 13.10 1.58 -8.36
C SER A 890 12.59 0.73 -9.52
N SER A 891 12.90 -0.56 -9.50
CA SER A 891 12.33 -1.58 -10.39
C SER A 891 11.38 -2.45 -9.57
N LEU A 892 10.08 -2.39 -9.86
CA LEU A 892 9.04 -3.04 -9.06
C LEU A 892 8.81 -4.51 -9.47
N ASN A 893 8.95 -4.81 -10.77
CA ASN A 893 8.85 -6.16 -11.32
C ASN A 893 9.78 -6.28 -12.54
N VAL A 894 10.52 -7.40 -12.63
CA VAL A 894 11.12 -7.90 -13.88
C VAL A 894 10.41 -9.22 -14.18
N VAL A 895 9.82 -9.36 -15.36
CA VAL A 895 9.05 -10.55 -15.78
C VAL A 895 9.48 -10.94 -17.19
N ASP A 896 9.77 -12.22 -17.36
CA ASP A 896 10.03 -12.83 -18.67
C ASP A 896 8.69 -13.27 -19.28
N SER A 897 8.41 -12.74 -20.48
CA SER A 897 7.35 -13.17 -21.38
C SER A 897 5.89 -13.05 -20.89
N PRO A 898 4.89 -13.26 -21.78
CA PRO A 898 3.47 -13.29 -21.43
C PRO A 898 3.06 -14.35 -20.39
N ASN A 899 3.96 -15.24 -19.99
CA ASN A 899 3.70 -16.39 -19.12
C ASN A 899 3.89 -16.10 -17.61
N GLY A 900 4.23 -14.86 -17.23
CA GLY A 900 4.18 -14.41 -15.84
C GLY A 900 5.27 -14.96 -14.92
N VAL A 901 6.35 -15.54 -15.47
CA VAL A 901 7.45 -16.08 -14.67
C VAL A 901 8.37 -14.94 -14.21
N LYS A 902 8.41 -14.70 -12.90
CA LYS A 902 9.37 -13.77 -12.29
C LYS A 902 10.77 -14.37 -12.28
N LEU A 903 11.69 -13.82 -13.08
CA LEU A 903 13.12 -14.07 -12.92
C LEU A 903 13.61 -13.43 -11.62
N GLN A 904 13.71 -14.22 -10.55
CA GLN A 904 14.30 -13.76 -9.30
C GLN A 904 15.83 -13.90 -9.31
N GLY A 905 16.50 -12.91 -9.89
CA GLY A 905 17.93 -12.67 -9.78
C GLY A 905 18.23 -11.19 -10.02
N SER A 906 19.18 -10.63 -9.28
CA SER A 906 19.53 -9.20 -9.31
C SER A 906 20.20 -8.73 -10.61
N ASP A 907 20.43 -9.62 -11.58
CA ASP A 907 21.39 -9.42 -12.68
C ASP A 907 20.78 -9.10 -14.05
N TYR A 908 19.46 -9.09 -14.21
CA TYR A 908 18.80 -8.91 -15.51
C TYR A 908 18.38 -7.47 -15.83
N PHE A 909 17.96 -6.68 -14.84
CA PHE A 909 17.70 -5.24 -15.01
C PHE A 909 17.95 -4.52 -13.69
N LYS A 910 19.11 -3.86 -13.59
CA LYS A 910 19.54 -3.05 -12.45
C LYS A 910 19.25 -1.59 -12.73
N ILE A 911 18.73 -0.88 -11.74
CA ILE A 911 18.67 0.58 -11.74
C ILE A 911 19.45 1.07 -10.53
N ASN A 912 20.39 1.98 -10.74
CA ASN A 912 20.98 2.75 -9.66
C ASN A 912 19.90 3.66 -9.08
N SER A 913 19.52 3.41 -7.82
CA SER A 913 18.41 4.09 -7.16
C SER A 913 18.61 5.60 -6.99
N THR A 914 19.82 6.14 -7.15
CA THR A 914 20.11 7.58 -7.03
C THR A 914 20.37 8.25 -8.38
N THR A 915 21.04 7.58 -9.32
CA THR A 915 21.42 8.19 -10.61
C THR A 915 20.50 7.83 -11.77
N GLY A 916 19.59 6.86 -11.57
CA GLY A 916 18.75 6.29 -12.61
C GLY A 916 19.52 5.44 -13.64
N ALA A 917 20.85 5.32 -13.50
CA ALA A 917 21.69 4.58 -14.43
C ALA A 917 21.27 3.11 -14.47
N ILE A 918 21.14 2.56 -15.69
CA ILE A 918 20.65 1.20 -15.91
C ILE A 918 21.72 0.29 -16.48
N ASP A 919 21.72 -0.95 -16.00
CA ASP A 919 22.55 -2.07 -16.46
C ASP A 919 21.64 -3.28 -16.60
N TYR A 920 21.60 -3.91 -17.77
CA TYR A 920 20.56 -4.90 -18.07
C TYR A 920 20.96 -5.90 -19.15
N SER A 921 20.32 -7.05 -19.10
CA SER A 921 20.45 -8.18 -20.02
C SER A 921 19.05 -8.73 -20.28
N VAL A 922 18.33 -8.07 -21.20
CA VAL A 922 16.93 -8.36 -21.55
C VAL A 922 16.83 -8.89 -22.98
N THR A 923 15.75 -9.62 -23.24
CA THR A 923 15.44 -10.29 -24.49
C THR A 923 14.04 -9.90 -24.99
N SER A 924 13.74 -10.28 -26.23
CA SER A 924 12.43 -10.06 -26.84
C SER A 924 11.33 -10.82 -26.10
N GLY A 925 10.35 -10.10 -25.56
CA GLY A 925 9.23 -10.61 -24.78
C GLY A 925 9.25 -10.14 -23.32
N ASP A 926 10.41 -9.69 -22.83
CA ASP A 926 10.57 -9.22 -21.45
C ASP A 926 9.82 -7.93 -21.18
N PHE A 927 9.48 -7.69 -19.91
CA PHE A 927 9.15 -6.36 -19.44
C PHE A 927 9.67 -6.06 -18.03
N VAL A 928 9.92 -4.78 -17.79
CA VAL A 928 10.27 -4.23 -16.47
C VAL A 928 9.31 -3.10 -16.10
N THR A 929 8.78 -3.15 -14.87
CA THR A 929 8.06 -2.03 -14.27
C THR A 929 9.05 -1.18 -13.49
N VAL A 930 9.20 0.07 -13.87
CA VAL A 930 10.16 1.02 -13.27
C VAL A 930 9.40 2.23 -12.73
N SER A 931 9.90 2.80 -11.63
CA SER A 931 9.31 3.98 -11.00
C SER A 931 10.38 5.02 -10.69
N GLY A 932 10.03 6.29 -10.87
CA GLY A 932 10.80 7.44 -10.43
C GLY A 932 10.00 8.18 -9.36
N THR A 933 10.66 8.55 -8.26
CA THR A 933 10.06 9.27 -7.12
C THR A 933 10.84 10.56 -6.87
N THR A 934 10.13 11.64 -6.54
CA THR A 934 10.69 12.97 -6.25
C THR A 934 10.99 13.16 -4.76
N ASN A 935 11.80 14.16 -4.39
CA ASN A 935 12.13 14.44 -2.98
C ASN A 935 10.91 14.79 -2.09
N ASN A 936 9.81 15.21 -2.71
CA ASN A 936 8.54 15.53 -2.06
C ASN A 936 7.43 14.48 -2.28
N GLY A 937 7.77 13.28 -2.77
CA GLY A 937 6.90 12.11 -2.73
C GLY A 937 6.02 11.84 -3.97
N PHE A 938 6.03 12.72 -4.98
CA PHE A 938 5.39 12.38 -6.26
C PHE A 938 6.12 11.21 -6.90
N THR A 939 5.37 10.22 -7.38
CA THR A 939 5.91 9.00 -8.00
C THR A 939 5.21 8.74 -9.32
N LYS A 940 6.00 8.52 -10.39
CA LYS A 940 5.51 7.98 -11.66
C LYS A 940 6.01 6.55 -11.79
N THR A 941 5.16 5.67 -12.31
CA THR A 941 5.53 4.30 -12.69
C THR A 941 5.23 4.10 -14.17
N ILE A 942 6.12 3.43 -14.89
CA ILE A 942 5.91 2.97 -16.27
C ILE A 942 6.32 1.51 -16.43
N LYS A 943 5.78 0.85 -17.44
CA LYS A 943 6.14 -0.50 -17.87
C LYS A 943 6.94 -0.41 -19.17
N ILE A 944 8.21 -0.81 -19.15
CA ILE A 944 9.03 -0.92 -20.36
C ILE A 944 8.95 -2.37 -20.87
N CYS A 945 8.46 -2.56 -22.08
CA CYS A 945 8.35 -3.83 -22.80
C CYS A 945 9.44 -3.93 -23.88
N PHE A 946 10.08 -5.08 -24.03
CA PHE A 946 11.13 -5.31 -25.03
C PHE A 946 10.56 -6.14 -26.18
N GLY A 947 10.19 -5.49 -27.28
CA GLY A 947 9.59 -6.10 -28.47
C GLY A 947 10.59 -6.82 -29.38
N ALA A 948 10.09 -7.71 -30.25
CA ALA A 948 10.90 -8.54 -31.13
C ALA A 948 11.55 -7.76 -32.28
N THR A 949 12.82 -8.07 -32.60
CA THR A 949 13.50 -7.57 -33.79
C THR A 949 12.76 -7.96 -35.06
N THR A 950 12.27 -6.98 -35.81
CA THR A 950 11.50 -7.23 -37.05
C THR A 950 12.42 -7.41 -38.26
N SER A 951 12.97 -8.61 -38.39
CA SER A 951 13.49 -9.13 -39.66
C SER A 951 12.33 -9.28 -40.66
N THR A 952 12.46 -8.65 -41.84
CA THR A 952 11.41 -8.69 -42.89
C THR A 952 11.27 -10.04 -43.60
N GLY A 953 12.14 -11.02 -43.30
CA GLY A 953 12.08 -12.37 -43.87
C GLY A 953 11.18 -13.35 -43.10
N ASP A 954 11.23 -13.30 -41.76
CA ASP A 954 10.75 -14.43 -40.94
C ASP A 954 9.23 -14.48 -40.78
N ALA A 955 8.55 -13.34 -40.69
CA ALA A 955 7.10 -13.27 -40.48
C ALA A 955 6.30 -13.96 -41.61
N THR A 956 6.74 -13.81 -42.86
CA THR A 956 6.10 -14.45 -44.03
C THR A 956 6.34 -15.96 -44.05
N VAL A 957 7.53 -16.40 -43.63
CA VAL A 957 7.89 -17.83 -43.55
C VAL A 957 7.09 -18.53 -42.44
N ILE A 958 7.01 -17.92 -41.25
CA ILE A 958 6.22 -18.43 -40.11
C ILE A 958 4.72 -18.45 -40.46
N SER A 959 4.18 -17.37 -41.04
CA SER A 959 2.75 -17.30 -41.44
C SER A 959 2.37 -18.38 -42.46
N THR A 960 3.22 -18.59 -43.46
CA THR A 960 3.02 -19.65 -44.48
C THR A 960 3.10 -21.05 -43.83
N ALA A 961 4.05 -21.26 -42.93
CA ALA A 961 4.21 -22.51 -42.19
C ALA A 961 3.00 -22.82 -41.30
N VAL A 962 2.53 -21.85 -40.51
CA VAL A 962 1.37 -22.00 -39.61
C VAL A 962 0.08 -22.22 -40.38
N THR A 963 -0.08 -21.60 -41.56
CA THR A 963 -1.21 -21.84 -42.45
C THR A 963 -1.21 -23.27 -43.00
N ALA A 964 -0.05 -23.81 -43.38
CA ALA A 964 0.07 -25.21 -43.83
C ALA A 964 -0.14 -26.22 -42.69
N ILE A 965 0.29 -25.90 -41.47
CA ILE A 965 0.03 -26.73 -40.28
C ILE A 965 -1.47 -26.76 -39.96
N ASN A 966 -2.11 -25.58 -39.91
CA ASN A 966 -3.56 -25.47 -39.79
C ASN A 966 -4.32 -26.02 -41.01
N ALA A 967 -3.68 -26.32 -42.15
CA ALA A 967 -4.32 -27.04 -43.25
C ALA A 967 -4.30 -28.58 -43.05
N GLY A 968 -3.57 -29.10 -42.07
CA GLY A 968 -3.39 -30.55 -41.84
C GLY A 968 -2.50 -31.25 -42.88
N ASN A 969 -1.76 -30.48 -43.68
CA ASN A 969 -0.93 -30.98 -44.78
C ASN A 969 0.55 -30.54 -44.68
N ALA A 970 0.99 -30.12 -43.49
CA ALA A 970 2.32 -29.61 -43.27
C ALA A 970 3.42 -30.66 -43.48
N THR A 971 4.60 -30.17 -43.89
CA THR A 971 5.85 -30.93 -43.93
C THR A 971 6.62 -30.75 -42.62
N VAL A 972 7.63 -31.60 -42.38
CA VAL A 972 8.58 -31.43 -41.26
C VAL A 972 9.23 -30.03 -41.28
N ALA A 973 9.54 -29.50 -42.46
CA ALA A 973 10.10 -28.16 -42.62
C ALA A 973 9.12 -27.06 -42.18
N ASN A 974 7.82 -27.22 -42.37
CA ASN A 974 6.83 -26.25 -41.90
C ASN A 974 6.78 -26.22 -40.36
N TYR A 975 6.80 -27.39 -39.70
CA TYR A 975 6.89 -27.44 -38.23
C TYR A 975 8.19 -26.80 -37.72
N ALA A 976 9.34 -27.10 -38.33
CA ALA A 976 10.61 -26.45 -37.98
C ALA A 976 10.57 -24.92 -38.18
N ASN A 977 10.03 -24.45 -39.31
CA ASN A 977 9.87 -23.02 -39.62
C ASN A 977 8.88 -22.31 -38.68
N ALA A 978 7.92 -23.02 -38.08
CA ALA A 978 7.03 -22.52 -37.05
C ALA A 978 7.63 -22.62 -35.61
N GLY A 979 8.90 -23.02 -35.48
CA GLY A 979 9.57 -23.18 -34.18
C GLY A 979 9.14 -24.41 -33.39
N ILE A 980 8.67 -25.47 -34.07
CA ILE A 980 8.10 -26.68 -33.47
C ILE A 980 9.01 -27.88 -33.75
N THR A 981 9.67 -28.37 -32.70
CA THR A 981 10.62 -29.50 -32.74
C THR A 981 9.96 -30.83 -32.35
N GLY A 982 10.58 -31.95 -32.72
CA GLY A 982 10.09 -33.31 -32.38
C GLY A 982 9.20 -33.95 -33.45
N VAL A 983 8.73 -33.17 -34.43
CA VAL A 983 8.10 -33.71 -35.64
C VAL A 983 9.17 -34.31 -36.55
N THR A 984 8.99 -35.57 -36.94
CA THR A 984 9.87 -36.36 -37.80
C THR A 984 9.04 -36.97 -38.93
N SER A 985 9.69 -37.46 -40.00
CA SER A 985 8.99 -38.17 -41.08
C SER A 985 8.17 -39.37 -40.60
N THR A 986 8.55 -39.98 -39.47
CA THR A 986 7.85 -41.13 -38.88
C THR A 986 6.56 -40.77 -38.15
N ASN A 987 6.51 -39.62 -37.46
CA ASN A 987 5.32 -39.20 -36.69
C ASN A 987 4.47 -38.12 -37.38
N LEU A 988 4.96 -37.52 -38.48
CA LEU A 988 4.31 -36.43 -39.21
C LEU A 988 2.83 -36.70 -39.55
N ALA A 989 2.48 -37.93 -39.96
CA ALA A 989 1.10 -38.27 -40.31
C ALA A 989 0.15 -38.24 -39.10
N ALA A 990 0.59 -38.74 -37.94
CA ALA A 990 -0.19 -38.70 -36.71
C ALA A 990 -0.30 -37.27 -36.14
N VAL A 991 0.79 -36.49 -36.23
CA VAL A 991 0.81 -35.08 -35.81
C VAL A 991 -0.13 -34.23 -36.68
N ASN A 992 -0.05 -34.34 -38.01
CA ASN A 992 -0.96 -33.66 -38.93
C ASN A 992 -2.42 -34.06 -38.69
N GLN A 993 -2.69 -35.34 -38.37
CA GLN A 993 -4.04 -35.81 -38.07
C GLN A 993 -4.59 -35.24 -36.75
N ALA A 994 -3.81 -35.23 -35.66
CA ALA A 994 -4.23 -34.66 -34.38
C ALA A 994 -4.53 -33.15 -34.50
N VAL A 995 -3.63 -32.39 -35.13
CA VAL A 995 -3.82 -30.96 -35.42
C VAL A 995 -5.06 -30.73 -36.30
N ALA A 996 -5.32 -31.58 -37.29
CA ALA A 996 -6.51 -31.48 -38.14
C ALA A 996 -7.83 -31.82 -37.41
N THR A 997 -7.80 -32.73 -36.43
CA THR A 997 -8.96 -33.08 -35.61
C THR A 997 -9.35 -31.94 -34.67
N ASP A 998 -8.40 -31.36 -33.94
CA ASP A 998 -8.70 -30.27 -32.99
C ASP A 998 -9.08 -28.95 -33.68
N ARG A 999 -8.67 -28.76 -34.94
CA ARG A 999 -9.10 -27.64 -35.79
C ARG A 999 -10.61 -27.58 -36.05
N LEU A 1000 -11.39 -28.62 -35.71
CA LEU A 1000 -12.86 -28.54 -35.76
C LEU A 1000 -13.45 -27.46 -34.83
N GLY A 1001 -12.66 -26.95 -33.87
CA GLY A 1001 -13.01 -25.78 -33.04
C GLY A 1001 -12.54 -24.42 -33.58
N GLY A 1002 -11.73 -24.35 -34.64
CA GLY A 1002 -11.17 -23.10 -35.18
C GLY A 1002 -9.71 -23.20 -35.64
N LEU A 1003 -9.11 -22.06 -36.01
CA LEU A 1003 -7.66 -21.99 -36.31
C LEU A 1003 -6.85 -22.11 -35.01
N LEU A 1004 -5.85 -23.00 -35.01
CA LEU A 1004 -5.03 -23.29 -33.83
C LEU A 1004 -3.84 -22.33 -33.76
N THR A 1005 -3.56 -21.83 -32.55
CA THR A 1005 -2.36 -21.01 -32.25
C THR A 1005 -1.10 -21.88 -32.23
N ILE A 1006 0.09 -21.26 -32.36
CA ILE A 1006 1.36 -21.99 -32.32
C ILE A 1006 1.50 -22.81 -31.03
N ASP A 1007 1.08 -22.29 -29.88
CA ASP A 1007 1.22 -23.01 -28.61
C ASP A 1007 0.21 -24.14 -28.44
N LYS A 1008 -1.00 -24.00 -29.03
CA LYS A 1008 -1.94 -25.12 -29.11
C LYS A 1008 -1.41 -26.22 -30.04
N ILE A 1009 -0.85 -25.85 -31.18
CA ILE A 1009 -0.16 -26.79 -32.09
C ILE A 1009 1.02 -27.47 -31.39
N LYS A 1010 1.82 -26.75 -30.59
CA LYS A 1010 2.91 -27.36 -29.79
C LYS A 1010 2.36 -28.35 -28.76
N ALA A 1011 1.26 -28.04 -28.08
CA ALA A 1011 0.62 -28.97 -27.14
C ALA A 1011 0.11 -30.23 -27.86
N ASP A 1012 -0.48 -30.08 -29.06
CA ASP A 1012 -1.00 -31.21 -29.85
C ASP A 1012 0.12 -32.08 -30.42
N VAL A 1013 1.22 -31.44 -30.86
CA VAL A 1013 2.46 -32.15 -31.20
C VAL A 1013 3.01 -32.90 -29.99
N LEU A 1014 3.03 -32.27 -28.80
CA LEU A 1014 3.55 -32.88 -27.58
C LEU A 1014 2.71 -34.06 -27.08
N THR A 1015 1.38 -34.04 -27.26
CA THR A 1015 0.51 -35.19 -26.93
C THR A 1015 0.73 -36.37 -27.88
N VAL A 1016 1.06 -36.12 -29.15
CA VAL A 1016 1.34 -37.18 -30.15
C VAL A 1016 2.77 -37.73 -30.04
N VAL A 1017 3.76 -36.87 -29.75
CA VAL A 1017 5.19 -37.23 -29.69
C VAL A 1017 5.61 -37.74 -28.30
N GLY A 1018 4.86 -37.38 -27.26
CA GLY A 1018 5.25 -37.57 -25.87
C GLY A 1018 6.37 -36.61 -25.43
N SER A 1019 6.62 -36.50 -24.12
CA SER A 1019 7.81 -35.78 -23.66
C SER A 1019 9.06 -36.47 -24.21
N PRO A 1020 10.03 -35.74 -24.80
CA PRO A 1020 11.27 -36.34 -25.30
C PRO A 1020 12.03 -37.10 -24.20
N THR A 1021 11.95 -36.66 -22.94
CA THR A 1021 12.53 -37.36 -21.78
C THR A 1021 11.86 -38.72 -21.53
N MET A 1022 10.53 -38.79 -21.58
CA MET A 1022 9.77 -40.04 -21.42
C MET A 1022 10.07 -41.04 -22.54
N THR A 1023 10.19 -40.57 -23.79
CA THR A 1023 10.53 -41.41 -24.94
C THR A 1023 11.96 -41.98 -24.81
N THR A 1024 12.92 -41.18 -24.35
CA THR A 1024 14.29 -41.66 -24.04
C THR A 1024 14.30 -42.64 -22.86
N ALA A 1025 13.51 -42.39 -21.81
CA ALA A 1025 13.41 -43.30 -20.66
C ALA A 1025 12.76 -44.64 -21.01
N LEU A 1026 11.74 -44.65 -21.89
CA LEU A 1026 11.10 -45.87 -22.38
C LEU A 1026 12.03 -46.67 -23.31
N ALA A 1027 12.81 -45.99 -24.16
CA ALA A 1027 13.88 -46.64 -24.93
C ALA A 1027 14.92 -47.28 -24.00
N THR A 1028 15.39 -46.54 -22.99
CA THR A 1028 16.36 -47.04 -21.98
C THR A 1028 15.84 -48.27 -21.23
N LEU A 1029 14.54 -48.34 -20.96
CA LEU A 1029 13.89 -49.51 -20.35
C LEU A 1029 13.80 -50.69 -21.32
N ASN A 1030 13.45 -50.46 -22.58
CA ASN A 1030 13.36 -51.50 -23.60
C ASN A 1030 14.73 -52.05 -24.02
N ASP A 1031 15.80 -51.24 -23.95
CA ASP A 1031 17.18 -51.59 -24.29
C ASP A 1031 17.94 -52.24 -23.10
N ALA A 1032 17.35 -52.31 -21.92
CA ALA A 1032 18.00 -52.84 -20.73
C ALA A 1032 18.16 -54.37 -20.81
N THR A 1033 19.42 -54.84 -20.83
CA THR A 1033 19.79 -56.26 -20.97
C THR A 1033 20.12 -56.99 -19.66
N THR A 1034 20.10 -56.29 -18.53
CA THR A 1034 20.44 -56.87 -17.21
C THR A 1034 19.46 -56.43 -16.14
N VAL A 1035 19.32 -57.22 -15.08
CA VAL A 1035 18.51 -56.88 -13.90
C VAL A 1035 18.91 -55.52 -13.31
N ALA A 1036 20.21 -55.21 -13.25
CA ALA A 1036 20.70 -53.94 -12.69
C ALA A 1036 20.30 -52.73 -13.57
N THR A 1037 20.51 -52.82 -14.89
CA THR A 1037 20.14 -51.74 -15.82
C THR A 1037 18.63 -51.56 -15.91
N LEU A 1038 17.85 -52.64 -15.90
CA LEU A 1038 16.40 -52.56 -15.95
C LEU A 1038 15.81 -51.97 -14.67
N ARG A 1039 16.37 -52.28 -13.49
CA ARG A 1039 15.98 -51.61 -12.24
C ARG A 1039 16.20 -50.10 -12.30
N THR A 1040 17.36 -49.65 -12.76
CA THR A 1040 17.63 -48.22 -12.95
C THR A 1040 16.66 -47.58 -13.95
N ALA A 1041 16.26 -48.31 -15.00
CA ALA A 1041 15.28 -47.83 -15.95
C ALA A 1041 13.85 -47.75 -15.38
N ILE A 1042 13.41 -48.74 -14.58
CA ILE A 1042 12.11 -48.73 -13.88
C ILE A 1042 12.04 -47.59 -12.86
N GLU A 1043 13.13 -47.34 -12.13
CA GLU A 1043 13.23 -46.27 -11.13
C GLU A 1043 13.44 -44.87 -11.77
N ASN A 1044 13.46 -44.76 -13.11
CA ASN A 1044 13.58 -43.48 -13.81
C ASN A 1044 12.28 -42.65 -13.67
N THR A 1045 12.39 -41.48 -13.05
CA THR A 1045 11.29 -40.55 -12.80
C THR A 1045 10.60 -40.06 -14.08
N ASP A 1046 11.29 -40.03 -15.22
CA ASP A 1046 10.73 -39.58 -16.51
C ASP A 1046 9.70 -40.55 -17.09
N LEU A 1047 9.69 -41.82 -16.66
CA LEU A 1047 8.61 -42.76 -16.99
C LEU A 1047 7.33 -42.48 -16.18
N THR A 1048 7.42 -41.75 -15.06
CA THR A 1048 6.31 -41.41 -14.16
C THR A 1048 5.46 -42.61 -13.68
N LEU A 1049 6.06 -43.80 -13.59
CA LEU A 1049 5.38 -45.03 -13.11
C LEU A 1049 4.90 -44.89 -11.65
N ASP A 1050 3.82 -45.59 -11.32
CA ASP A 1050 3.46 -45.82 -9.92
C ASP A 1050 4.37 -46.92 -9.35
N LEU A 1051 5.32 -46.48 -8.52
CA LEU A 1051 6.28 -47.34 -7.84
C LEU A 1051 5.93 -47.52 -6.35
N THR A 1052 4.71 -47.20 -5.91
CA THR A 1052 4.33 -47.19 -4.49
C THR A 1052 4.52 -48.55 -3.81
N VAL A 1053 4.12 -49.64 -4.47
CA VAL A 1053 4.35 -51.01 -3.98
C VAL A 1053 5.79 -51.45 -4.25
N TYR A 1054 6.33 -51.13 -5.43
CA TYR A 1054 7.71 -51.49 -5.83
C TYR A 1054 8.76 -50.96 -4.84
N ASN A 1055 8.60 -49.74 -4.33
CA ASN A 1055 9.53 -49.10 -3.39
C ASN A 1055 9.46 -49.67 -1.96
N GLN A 1056 8.44 -50.46 -1.63
CA GLN A 1056 8.37 -51.19 -0.36
C GLN A 1056 9.09 -52.56 -0.43
N LEU A 1057 9.49 -53.01 -1.62
CA LEU A 1057 10.25 -54.24 -1.80
C LEU A 1057 11.72 -54.06 -1.39
N ASN A 1058 12.25 -55.06 -0.68
CA ASN A 1058 13.68 -55.17 -0.43
C ASN A 1058 14.46 -55.41 -1.75
N SER A 1059 15.79 -55.20 -1.71
CA SER A 1059 16.66 -55.29 -2.89
C SER A 1059 16.63 -56.65 -3.60
N LEU A 1060 16.38 -57.76 -2.89
CA LEU A 1060 16.27 -59.09 -3.48
C LEU A 1060 14.97 -59.22 -4.27
N ASN A 1061 13.85 -58.77 -3.69
CA ASN A 1061 12.54 -58.79 -4.34
C ASN A 1061 12.48 -57.82 -5.53
N LYS A 1062 13.08 -56.62 -5.43
CA LYS A 1062 13.22 -55.69 -6.56
C LYS A 1062 14.00 -56.30 -7.74
N ASN A 1063 14.98 -57.18 -7.45
CA ASN A 1063 15.68 -57.93 -8.50
C ASN A 1063 14.77 -58.96 -9.17
N VAL A 1064 13.92 -59.68 -8.42
CA VAL A 1064 12.95 -60.63 -9.00
C VAL A 1064 11.97 -59.92 -9.94
N VAL A 1065 11.39 -58.80 -9.53
CA VAL A 1065 10.48 -58.00 -10.38
C VAL A 1065 11.19 -57.55 -11.67
N ALA A 1066 12.44 -57.14 -11.60
CA ALA A 1066 13.21 -56.80 -12.80
C ALA A 1066 13.58 -58.03 -13.64
N THR A 1067 13.80 -59.20 -13.06
CA THR A 1067 13.91 -60.45 -13.84
C THR A 1067 12.60 -60.74 -14.58
N ASP A 1068 11.44 -60.63 -13.93
CA ASP A 1068 10.13 -60.85 -14.54
C ASP A 1068 9.89 -59.91 -15.74
N LEU A 1069 10.24 -58.62 -15.60
CA LEU A 1069 10.08 -57.64 -16.68
C LEU A 1069 11.11 -57.86 -17.81
N LEU A 1070 12.31 -58.34 -17.50
CA LEU A 1070 13.32 -58.70 -18.51
C LEU A 1070 12.89 -59.92 -19.33
N ASP A 1071 12.30 -60.92 -18.68
CA ASP A 1071 11.70 -62.09 -19.34
C ASP A 1071 10.50 -61.66 -20.21
N GLN A 1072 9.68 -60.71 -19.76
CA GLN A 1072 8.60 -60.14 -20.57
C GLN A 1072 9.14 -59.36 -21.79
N LEU A 1073 10.18 -58.53 -21.64
CA LEU A 1073 10.85 -57.85 -22.75
C LEU A 1073 11.36 -58.85 -23.80
N SER A 1074 12.00 -59.94 -23.36
CA SER A 1074 12.50 -61.00 -24.25
C SER A 1074 11.41 -61.69 -25.07
N ARG A 1075 10.16 -61.69 -24.58
CA ARG A 1075 8.99 -62.29 -25.23
C ARG A 1075 8.26 -61.35 -26.19
N LEU A 1076 8.43 -60.04 -26.03
CA LEU A 1076 7.66 -59.03 -26.77
C LEU A 1076 8.25 -58.68 -28.15
N ASN A 1077 9.48 -59.10 -28.46
CA ASN A 1077 10.23 -58.86 -29.72
C ASN A 1077 10.41 -57.38 -30.16
N LYS A 1078 9.74 -56.41 -29.52
CA LYS A 1078 9.80 -54.96 -29.82
C LYS A 1078 9.79 -54.08 -28.55
N GLY A 1079 9.95 -54.65 -27.37
CA GLY A 1079 9.81 -53.95 -26.08
C GLY A 1079 8.37 -53.53 -25.76
N PHE A 1080 8.21 -52.72 -24.70
CA PHE A 1080 6.93 -52.14 -24.32
C PHE A 1080 6.59 -50.91 -25.19
N ALA A 1081 5.36 -50.87 -25.69
CA ALA A 1081 4.89 -49.82 -26.61
C ALA A 1081 4.54 -48.48 -25.93
N SER A 1082 4.35 -48.46 -24.60
CA SER A 1082 3.98 -47.25 -23.85
C SER A 1082 4.23 -47.43 -22.35
N LYS A 1083 4.24 -46.31 -21.60
CA LYS A 1083 4.22 -46.29 -20.13
C LYS A 1083 3.16 -47.23 -19.54
N ALA A 1084 1.93 -47.21 -20.09
CA ALA A 1084 0.82 -48.01 -19.57
C ALA A 1084 1.08 -49.52 -19.71
N ALA A 1085 1.78 -49.94 -20.77
CA ALA A 1085 2.21 -51.32 -20.94
C ALA A 1085 3.30 -51.71 -19.91
N VAL A 1086 4.24 -50.81 -19.61
CA VAL A 1086 5.25 -51.02 -18.55
C VAL A 1086 4.60 -51.13 -17.17
N GLN A 1087 3.66 -50.23 -16.82
CA GLN A 1087 2.93 -50.30 -15.55
C GLN A 1087 2.16 -51.61 -15.43
N SER A 1088 1.44 -52.02 -16.49
CA SER A 1088 0.69 -53.28 -16.51
C SER A 1088 1.59 -54.50 -16.30
N ALA A 1089 2.82 -54.48 -16.83
CA ALA A 1089 3.82 -55.53 -16.62
C ALA A 1089 4.38 -55.53 -15.19
N LEU A 1090 4.58 -54.34 -14.59
CA LEU A 1090 5.05 -54.16 -13.21
C LEU A 1090 4.02 -54.68 -12.20
N ASP A 1091 2.75 -54.28 -12.36
CA ASP A 1091 1.64 -54.68 -11.49
C ASP A 1091 1.35 -56.19 -11.60
N ALA A 1092 1.62 -56.79 -12.77
CA ALA A 1092 1.46 -58.22 -13.03
C ALA A 1092 2.63 -59.10 -12.51
N SER A 1093 3.73 -58.52 -12.00
CA SER A 1093 4.79 -59.33 -11.39
C SER A 1093 4.24 -60.05 -10.14
N PRO A 1094 4.41 -61.38 -10.02
CA PRO A 1094 3.90 -62.15 -8.88
C PRO A 1094 4.36 -61.63 -7.51
N VAL A 1095 5.54 -61.01 -7.45
CA VAL A 1095 6.11 -60.43 -6.22
C VAL A 1095 5.42 -59.11 -5.85
N VAL A 1096 5.09 -58.27 -6.83
CA VAL A 1096 4.33 -57.02 -6.62
C VAL A 1096 2.89 -57.36 -6.20
N ALA A 1097 2.24 -58.29 -6.92
CA ALA A 1097 0.90 -58.75 -6.61
C ALA A 1097 0.80 -59.41 -5.23
N ALA A 1098 1.78 -60.23 -4.84
CA ALA A 1098 1.81 -60.85 -3.51
C ALA A 1098 2.02 -59.83 -2.38
N LEU A 1099 2.86 -58.80 -2.57
CA LEU A 1099 3.01 -57.76 -1.57
C LEU A 1099 1.75 -56.90 -1.47
N ALA A 1100 1.15 -56.49 -2.60
CA ALA A 1100 -0.10 -55.75 -2.63
C ALA A 1100 -1.26 -56.49 -1.91
N ALA A 1101 -1.30 -57.82 -2.01
CA ALA A 1101 -2.28 -58.66 -1.31
C ALA A 1101 -2.03 -58.84 0.20
N THR A 1102 -0.87 -58.40 0.72
CA THR A 1102 -0.48 -58.57 2.14
C THR A 1102 -0.45 -57.25 2.94
N ILE A 1103 -0.97 -56.15 2.38
CA ILE A 1103 -1.12 -54.86 3.06
C ILE A 1103 -2.59 -54.68 3.51
N PRO A 1104 -2.99 -55.14 4.70
CA PRO A 1104 -4.26 -54.72 5.30
C PRO A 1104 -4.14 -53.28 5.80
N ALA A 1105 -5.05 -52.40 5.37
CA ALA A 1105 -5.09 -51.01 5.81
C ALA A 1105 -5.24 -50.93 7.35
N THR A 1106 -4.20 -50.44 8.03
CA THR A 1106 -4.20 -50.28 9.49
C THR A 1106 -3.62 -48.91 9.91
N PRO A 1107 -4.07 -48.31 11.03
CA PRO A 1107 -3.86 -46.88 11.30
C PRO A 1107 -2.41 -46.42 11.52
N ALA A 1108 -1.45 -47.34 11.66
CA ALA A 1108 -0.05 -46.99 11.90
C ALA A 1108 0.62 -46.22 10.75
N GLN A 1109 0.16 -46.41 9.50
CA GLN A 1109 0.66 -45.63 8.35
C GLN A 1109 0.18 -44.18 8.34
N VAL A 1110 -0.94 -43.86 8.99
CA VAL A 1110 -1.41 -42.46 9.13
C VAL A 1110 -0.45 -41.66 10.00
N ALA A 1111 0.01 -42.23 11.12
CA ALA A 1111 0.92 -41.53 12.04
C ALA A 1111 2.28 -41.15 11.43
N ASN A 1112 2.87 -42.04 10.61
CA ASN A 1112 4.18 -41.79 10.01
C ASN A 1112 4.09 -40.81 8.82
N ASN A 1113 2.99 -40.86 8.05
CA ASN A 1113 2.71 -39.84 7.04
C ASN A 1113 2.35 -38.50 7.70
N GLN A 1114 1.62 -38.47 8.81
CA GLN A 1114 1.35 -37.24 9.56
C GLN A 1114 2.65 -36.60 10.06
N TYR A 1115 3.63 -37.37 10.54
CA TYR A 1115 4.93 -36.84 10.95
C TYR A 1115 5.68 -36.17 9.79
N ASN A 1116 5.73 -36.80 8.61
CA ASN A 1116 6.40 -36.23 7.43
C ASN A 1116 5.63 -35.06 6.79
N THR A 1117 4.29 -35.10 6.80
CA THR A 1117 3.44 -33.97 6.37
C THR A 1117 3.57 -32.80 7.33
N ASN A 1118 3.65 -33.05 8.64
CA ASN A 1118 3.91 -32.01 9.63
C ASN A 1118 5.32 -31.43 9.45
N LEU A 1119 6.33 -32.24 9.11
CA LEU A 1119 7.69 -31.74 8.82
C LEU A 1119 7.75 -30.88 7.54
N ALA A 1120 6.85 -31.13 6.58
CA ALA A 1120 6.69 -30.32 5.37
C ALA A 1120 5.83 -29.06 5.58
N SER A 1121 4.93 -29.03 6.57
CA SER A 1121 4.04 -27.89 6.83
C SER A 1121 4.64 -26.82 7.75
N ILE A 1122 5.74 -27.09 8.48
CA ILE A 1122 6.49 -26.05 9.22
C ILE A 1122 7.37 -25.22 8.27
N GLY A 1123 6.75 -24.62 7.26
CA GLY A 1123 7.40 -23.83 6.20
C GLY A 1123 8.44 -22.86 6.76
N ASN A 1124 9.72 -23.14 6.45
CA ASN A 1124 10.90 -22.54 7.04
C ASN A 1124 10.88 -21.00 7.00
N THR A 1125 10.43 -20.37 8.09
CA THR A 1125 10.20 -18.90 8.20
C THR A 1125 10.91 -18.27 9.40
N LEU A 1126 11.83 -18.99 10.05
CA LEU A 1126 12.98 -18.37 10.72
C LEU A 1126 14.18 -18.52 9.78
N LEU A 1127 14.86 -17.40 9.50
CA LEU A 1127 15.98 -17.23 8.55
C LEU A 1127 15.57 -17.11 7.07
N ALA A 1128 15.52 -15.85 6.60
CA ALA A 1128 15.38 -15.52 5.18
C ALA A 1128 16.67 -15.87 4.41
N GLY A 1129 16.70 -17.04 3.77
CA GLY A 1129 17.79 -17.48 2.90
C GLY A 1129 17.27 -18.37 1.78
N LYS A 1130 17.79 -18.18 0.56
CA LYS A 1130 17.33 -18.90 -0.63
C LYS A 1130 18.25 -20.08 -0.93
N VAL A 1131 17.68 -21.28 -1.02
CA VAL A 1131 18.44 -22.52 -1.30
C VAL A 1131 18.74 -22.63 -2.80
N ASN A 1132 20.01 -22.77 -3.15
CA ASN A 1132 20.41 -23.21 -4.50
C ASN A 1132 20.52 -24.74 -4.52
N THR A 1133 19.53 -25.39 -5.14
CA THR A 1133 19.40 -26.86 -5.17
C THR A 1133 20.41 -27.58 -6.05
N VAL A 1134 21.05 -26.88 -7.00
CA VAL A 1134 22.08 -27.47 -7.88
C VAL A 1134 23.41 -27.63 -7.14
N ASN A 1135 23.78 -26.61 -6.35
CA ASN A 1135 25.08 -26.57 -5.66
C ASN A 1135 25.01 -26.98 -4.17
N LYS A 1136 23.79 -27.23 -3.65
CA LYS A 1136 23.51 -27.57 -2.24
C LYS A 1136 24.07 -26.55 -1.23
N THR A 1137 24.03 -25.26 -1.57
CA THR A 1137 24.41 -24.17 -0.66
C THR A 1137 23.23 -23.25 -0.37
N LEU A 1138 23.15 -22.79 0.89
CA LEU A 1138 22.23 -21.78 1.38
C LEU A 1138 23.02 -20.48 1.56
N THR A 1139 22.50 -19.37 1.03
CA THR A 1139 23.06 -18.02 1.28
C THR A 1139 22.04 -17.20 2.07
N ILE A 1140 22.52 -16.54 3.13
CA ILE A 1140 21.74 -15.65 3.99
C ILE A 1140 22.34 -14.25 3.86
N SER A 1141 21.50 -13.23 3.71
CA SER A 1141 21.90 -11.83 3.64
C SER A 1141 21.19 -11.03 4.73
N ASP A 1142 21.95 -10.54 5.71
CA ASP A 1142 21.47 -9.66 6.78
C ASP A 1142 21.79 -8.20 6.44
N THR A 1143 20.76 -7.35 6.42
CA THR A 1143 20.87 -5.89 6.40
C THR A 1143 19.76 -5.27 7.25
N GLY A 1144 19.80 -5.44 8.59
CA GLY A 1144 18.86 -4.75 9.47
C GLY A 1144 19.15 -4.92 10.97
N ALA A 1145 19.97 -4.04 11.54
CA ALA A 1145 20.42 -4.15 12.93
C ALA A 1145 19.28 -4.02 13.96
N SER A 1146 18.99 -5.10 14.70
CA SER A 1146 18.73 -5.12 16.16
C SER A 1146 18.46 -6.55 16.64
N ALA A 1147 19.50 -7.28 17.06
CA ALA A 1147 19.40 -8.66 17.54
C ALA A 1147 19.75 -8.80 19.03
N ILE A 1148 18.72 -9.02 19.84
CA ILE A 1148 18.75 -9.68 21.16
C ILE A 1148 17.48 -10.53 21.16
N THR A 1149 17.48 -11.85 21.40
CA THR A 1149 18.36 -12.64 22.28
C THR A 1149 18.61 -14.09 21.81
N SER A 1150 19.58 -14.74 22.45
CA SER A 1150 19.59 -16.18 22.82
C SER A 1150 19.56 -17.28 21.73
N SER A 1151 20.75 -17.79 21.33
CA SER A 1151 21.11 -19.24 21.31
C SER A 1151 22.44 -19.58 20.60
N GLY A 1152 23.05 -18.65 19.86
CA GLY A 1152 24.01 -18.96 18.78
C GLY A 1152 25.45 -19.40 19.12
N VAL A 1153 26.08 -18.92 20.21
CA VAL A 1153 27.58 -18.87 20.30
C VAL A 1153 28.35 -20.16 19.92
N PHE A 1154 27.89 -21.36 20.29
CA PHE A 1154 28.54 -22.62 19.88
C PHE A 1154 28.11 -23.16 18.51
N ALA A 1155 26.94 -22.77 18.00
CA ALA A 1155 26.49 -23.06 16.65
C ALA A 1155 27.21 -22.18 15.61
N ASP A 1156 27.51 -20.93 15.97
CA ASP A 1156 28.22 -19.97 15.10
C ASP A 1156 29.70 -20.31 14.94
N LEU A 1157 30.33 -20.95 15.94
CA LEU A 1157 31.68 -21.50 15.77
C LEU A 1157 31.75 -22.52 14.62
N LYS A 1158 30.66 -23.23 14.32
CA LYS A 1158 30.61 -24.28 13.30
C LYS A 1158 30.75 -23.77 11.87
N THR A 1159 30.47 -22.49 11.62
CA THR A 1159 30.61 -21.82 10.32
C THR A 1159 31.96 -21.10 10.18
N LEU A 1160 32.73 -21.00 11.27
CA LEU A 1160 34.07 -20.41 11.33
C LEU A 1160 35.12 -21.52 11.36
N ASN A 1161 36.20 -21.41 10.57
CA ASN A 1161 37.31 -22.38 10.61
C ASN A 1161 38.21 -22.10 11.84
N VAL A 1162 37.76 -22.53 13.01
CA VAL A 1162 38.43 -22.30 14.31
C VAL A 1162 39.38 -23.44 14.67
N THR A 1163 40.57 -23.11 15.18
CA THR A 1163 41.58 -24.10 15.61
C THR A 1163 41.63 -24.34 17.12
N GLY A 1164 40.90 -23.54 17.91
CA GLY A 1164 40.80 -23.69 19.37
C GLY A 1164 40.17 -22.49 20.05
N ILE A 1165 39.78 -22.67 21.32
CA ILE A 1165 39.24 -21.62 22.20
C ILE A 1165 40.25 -21.36 23.30
N THR A 1166 40.65 -20.11 23.52
CA THR A 1166 41.58 -19.72 24.59
C THR A 1166 40.85 -18.88 25.65
N PHE A 1167 41.01 -19.25 26.91
CA PHE A 1167 40.50 -18.48 28.05
C PHE A 1167 41.48 -17.38 28.48
N ALA A 1168 40.99 -16.40 29.25
CA ALA A 1168 41.76 -15.24 29.69
C ALA A 1168 42.97 -15.55 30.59
N ASP A 1169 43.05 -16.76 31.17
CA ASP A 1169 44.21 -17.26 31.93
C ASP A 1169 45.32 -17.85 31.03
N GLY A 1170 45.07 -17.95 29.72
CA GLY A 1170 45.96 -18.58 28.74
C GLY A 1170 45.66 -20.06 28.45
N THR A 1171 44.65 -20.66 29.10
CA THR A 1171 44.27 -22.07 28.87
C THR A 1171 43.64 -22.24 27.49
N LEU A 1172 44.24 -23.09 26.63
CA LEU A 1172 43.78 -23.39 25.28
C LEU A 1172 43.10 -24.77 25.21
N ILE A 1173 41.86 -24.82 24.72
CA ILE A 1173 41.18 -26.04 24.29
C ILE A 1173 41.26 -26.12 22.75
N PRO A 1174 42.06 -27.02 22.16
CA PRO A 1174 42.20 -27.13 20.71
C PRO A 1174 40.98 -27.78 20.04
N ILE A 1175 40.63 -27.29 18.85
CA ILE A 1175 39.62 -27.88 17.95
C ILE A 1175 40.37 -28.57 16.81
N VAL A 1176 40.27 -29.90 16.74
CA VAL A 1176 41.00 -30.72 15.75
C VAL A 1176 40.04 -31.17 14.67
N ASN A 1177 39.86 -30.34 13.63
CA ASN A 1177 39.24 -30.78 12.39
C ASN A 1177 40.27 -31.58 11.58
N ALA A 1178 40.18 -32.91 11.61
CA ALA A 1178 41.03 -33.77 10.80
C ALA A 1178 40.68 -33.63 9.31
N ALA A 1179 41.65 -33.25 8.48
CA ALA A 1179 41.46 -33.19 7.03
C ALA A 1179 41.26 -34.61 6.45
N PRO A 1180 40.31 -34.81 5.52
CA PRO A 1180 40.09 -36.11 4.91
C PRO A 1180 41.25 -36.48 3.97
N ALA A 1181 41.70 -37.73 4.03
CA ALA A 1181 42.60 -38.27 3.03
C ALA A 1181 41.87 -38.41 1.68
N VAL A 1182 42.58 -38.13 0.59
CA VAL A 1182 42.01 -38.16 -0.77
C VAL A 1182 41.56 -39.58 -1.12
N GLY A 1183 40.26 -39.78 -1.37
CA GLY A 1183 39.73 -41.00 -2.00
C GLY A 1183 38.55 -41.69 -1.30
N THR A 1184 38.11 -41.25 -0.12
CA THR A 1184 36.90 -41.81 0.53
C THR A 1184 35.90 -40.73 0.94
N THR A 1185 34.61 -41.03 0.79
CA THR A 1185 33.48 -40.17 1.20
C THR A 1185 33.40 -40.11 2.73
N PRO A 1186 33.64 -38.97 3.40
CA PRO A 1186 33.65 -38.92 4.86
C PRO A 1186 32.27 -38.56 5.42
N ALA A 1187 31.80 -39.32 6.41
CA ALA A 1187 30.94 -38.75 7.43
C ALA A 1187 31.82 -37.85 8.32
N VAL A 1188 31.49 -36.57 8.44
CA VAL A 1188 32.22 -35.63 9.29
C VAL A 1188 31.96 -35.98 10.76
N VAL A 1189 32.99 -36.38 11.49
CA VAL A 1189 32.91 -36.59 12.95
C VAL A 1189 33.14 -35.25 13.63
N ASP A 1190 32.06 -34.51 13.87
CA ASP A 1190 32.07 -33.26 14.65
C ASP A 1190 32.51 -33.51 16.10
N ASN A 1191 33.64 -32.94 16.52
CA ASN A 1191 34.05 -32.97 17.94
C ASN A 1191 33.38 -31.86 18.80
N TYR A 1192 32.51 -31.04 18.19
CA TYR A 1192 31.88 -29.87 18.81
C TYR A 1192 31.14 -30.16 20.13
N ALA A 1193 30.48 -31.32 20.24
CA ALA A 1193 29.83 -31.75 21.47
C ALA A 1193 30.86 -31.94 22.62
N THR A 1194 32.02 -32.51 22.31
CA THR A 1194 33.13 -32.72 23.24
C THR A 1194 33.77 -31.41 23.67
N VAL A 1195 33.95 -30.46 22.74
CA VAL A 1195 34.49 -29.12 23.03
C VAL A 1195 33.52 -28.32 23.92
N LYS A 1196 32.22 -28.33 23.60
CA LYS A 1196 31.17 -27.72 24.44
C LYS A 1196 31.17 -28.31 25.85
N ALA A 1197 31.26 -29.64 25.98
CA ALA A 1197 31.33 -30.31 27.27
C ALA A 1197 32.59 -29.93 28.07
N ALA A 1198 33.76 -29.80 27.41
CA ALA A 1198 35.00 -29.40 28.05
C ALA A 1198 34.97 -27.95 28.57
N VAL A 1199 34.40 -27.01 27.81
CA VAL A 1199 34.21 -25.60 28.24
C VAL A 1199 33.25 -25.51 29.43
N ILE A 1200 32.12 -26.23 29.39
CA ILE A 1200 31.17 -26.30 30.52
C ILE A 1200 31.86 -26.90 31.76
N LYS A 1201 32.67 -27.95 31.60
CA LYS A 1201 33.42 -28.54 32.70
C LYS A 1201 34.43 -27.56 33.31
N TYR A 1202 35.18 -26.82 32.49
CA TYR A 1202 36.13 -25.80 32.96
C TYR A 1202 35.45 -24.70 33.80
N PHE A 1203 34.27 -24.22 33.39
CA PHE A 1203 33.51 -23.25 34.19
C PHE A 1203 32.98 -23.82 35.51
N SER A 1204 32.58 -25.10 35.52
CA SER A 1204 32.17 -25.83 36.72
C SER A 1204 33.33 -26.04 37.70
N ASP A 1205 34.47 -26.53 37.20
CA ASP A 1205 35.66 -26.82 38.00
C ASP A 1205 36.26 -25.55 38.65
N ASN A 1206 36.12 -24.38 38.00
CA ASN A 1206 36.59 -23.09 38.50
C ASN A 1206 35.51 -22.27 39.23
N GLY A 1207 34.32 -22.83 39.47
CA GLY A 1207 33.27 -22.22 40.30
C GLY A 1207 32.68 -20.91 39.76
N ILE A 1208 32.70 -20.71 38.44
CA ILE A 1208 32.25 -19.46 37.80
C ILE A 1208 30.72 -19.36 37.84
N LYS A 1209 30.21 -18.30 38.48
CA LYS A 1209 28.77 -18.14 38.79
C LYS A 1209 28.01 -17.38 37.71
N THR A 1210 26.69 -17.56 37.69
CA THR A 1210 25.74 -16.75 36.91
C THR A 1210 26.00 -15.26 37.11
N GLY A 1211 26.02 -14.49 36.02
CA GLY A 1211 26.35 -13.06 35.99
C GLY A 1211 27.83 -12.74 35.80
N THR A 1212 28.73 -13.73 35.84
CA THR A 1212 30.17 -13.47 35.59
C THR A 1212 30.39 -13.16 34.11
N LYS A 1213 31.17 -12.10 33.84
CA LYS A 1213 31.65 -11.76 32.50
C LYS A 1213 32.91 -12.56 32.17
N ILE A 1214 32.93 -13.17 31.00
CA ILE A 1214 34.02 -14.00 30.48
C ILE A 1214 34.41 -13.51 29.08
N ASP A 1215 35.69 -13.22 28.89
CA ASP A 1215 36.26 -12.89 27.59
C ASP A 1215 36.62 -14.19 26.85
N LEU A 1216 35.96 -14.44 25.73
CA LEU A 1216 36.28 -15.56 24.85
C LEU A 1216 37.12 -15.05 23.68
N THR A 1217 38.35 -15.55 23.61
CA THR A 1217 39.31 -15.17 22.58
C THR A 1217 39.39 -16.26 21.51
N VAL A 1218 38.94 -15.91 20.30
CA VAL A 1218 38.87 -16.78 19.13
C VAL A 1218 39.93 -16.35 18.13
N LYS A 1219 40.78 -17.30 17.69
CA LYS A 1219 41.83 -17.05 16.70
C LYS A 1219 41.53 -17.81 15.42
N GLY A 1220 41.34 -17.07 14.33
CA GLY A 1220 41.14 -17.66 13.01
C GLY A 1220 42.44 -18.19 12.40
N THR A 1221 42.32 -19.05 11.38
CA THR A 1221 43.46 -19.60 10.59
C THR A 1221 44.40 -18.55 10.03
N ASN A 1222 43.92 -17.32 9.86
CA ASN A 1222 44.63 -16.19 9.27
C ASN A 1222 45.50 -15.42 10.30
N GLY A 1223 45.50 -15.85 11.56
CA GLY A 1223 46.20 -15.20 12.66
C GLY A 1223 45.41 -14.10 13.38
N THR A 1224 44.33 -13.59 12.78
CA THR A 1224 43.44 -12.60 13.38
C THR A 1224 42.79 -13.14 14.66
N VAL A 1225 42.82 -12.32 15.71
CA VAL A 1225 42.25 -12.61 17.02
C VAL A 1225 41.04 -11.70 17.25
N ILE A 1226 39.91 -12.29 17.62
CA ILE A 1226 38.69 -11.59 18.05
C ILE A 1226 38.45 -11.96 19.51
N THR A 1227 38.17 -10.98 20.35
CA THR A 1227 37.86 -11.18 21.78
C THR A 1227 36.50 -10.55 22.06
N GLU A 1228 35.57 -11.35 22.56
CA GLU A 1228 34.22 -10.92 22.90
C GLU A 1228 33.89 -11.27 24.36
N THR A 1229 33.28 -10.31 25.08
CA THR A 1229 32.91 -10.44 26.49
C THR A 1229 31.47 -10.93 26.64
N TYR A 1230 31.26 -12.17 27.07
CA TYR A 1230 29.94 -12.73 27.32
C TYR A 1230 29.60 -12.74 28.81
N SER A 1231 28.33 -12.56 29.17
CA SER A 1231 27.85 -12.73 30.55
C SER A 1231 27.15 -14.08 30.70
N LEU A 1232 27.57 -14.92 31.65
CA LEU A 1232 26.96 -16.24 31.88
C LEU A 1232 25.54 -16.10 32.46
N VAL A 1233 24.51 -16.29 31.63
CA VAL A 1233 23.11 -15.97 32.00
C VAL A 1233 22.40 -17.09 32.78
N ASN A 1234 22.92 -18.32 32.77
CA ASN A 1234 22.37 -19.41 33.58
C ASN A 1234 23.49 -20.26 34.23
N GLY A 1235 23.31 -20.61 35.50
CA GLY A 1235 24.31 -21.32 36.29
C GLY A 1235 24.09 -22.82 36.26
N ILE A 1236 24.90 -23.51 35.44
CA ILE A 1236 25.09 -24.97 35.43
C ILE A 1236 23.78 -25.79 35.57
N ASN A 1237 22.94 -25.72 34.53
CA ASN A 1237 22.08 -26.79 34.02
C ASN A 1237 21.61 -26.43 32.60
#